data_AF-A0A139GV83-F1
#
_entry.id   AF-A0A139GV83-F1
#
_cell.length_a   1.000
_cell.length_b   1.000
_cell.length_c   1.000
_cell.angle_alpha   90.00
_cell.angle_beta   90.00
_cell.angle_gamma   90.00
#
_symmetry.space_group_name_H-M   'P 1'
#
loop_
_entity.id
_entity.type
_entity.pdbx_description
1 polymer ?
#
loop_
_entity_poly.entity_id
_entity_poly.type
_entity_poly.pdbx_seq_one_letter_code
_entity_poly.pdbx_strand_id
1 'polypeptide(L)'
;MMSSTGVYDVAWYTTAISSILLRTSAFIFLRWIPGHHFPPVIYSLFAIYLPSFWYTLVNTAPFEVVADILRVETRDAVPEDVLDVDARYANGNADPGKELVVEEEIDLVERDPRTLRTLMTGLPSPTSNLWSIMTLLLNAALVLMSFDLVNRATFLYPSHDLSMARVGYVSDRTASIVFREPEAARLPIYASYRYADAPLAGGVVVDTSWKAAGEVGWVDERTDFTGTFEITGLKPDTRYQWTVNNETGFFTTAPRIGQVSTRAENHNTFTFVHSSCIKLNFPYNPLSHPLSAPGLRHLSDALKGLKAQFMLFLGDFIYIDVPGGQGRTLEDYRRNYRQVYASPDWPDAAKELPWIHVYDDHEIQNDWDGNTTSVFPAANDPYEHYHISANPPAVRKGETYFSFTQGPATFFMLDTRRYRSPNDNTNGSDPITGDPTKTMLGAQQLSDLLAWLQRPEPQGVKWKILVSSVPFTKNWWFGAQDTWRGYLGERQIILEAMWDVGLKGGIGVVILSGDRHEFAATAFPPPPPNGKEEIIGLGPIGVGAQPLAGFAPDTALLTPDAKSSLRTKRKRWPLSATVHEFSVSPLSMFYLPVRTYTESSTSEEYLSDVCIKYIPDGNSKFGAVSISNPVTSDQSILNYKLFVDGVETWSYMITTTTPPDLKGGG
;
A
#
# COMPACT_ATOMS: atom_id res chain seq x y z
N MET A 1 -16.26 50.50 3.09
CA MET A 1 -17.53 49.74 2.97
C MET A 1 -17.56 49.13 1.59
N MET A 2 -17.54 47.80 1.48
CA MET A 2 -17.80 47.13 0.19
C MET A 2 -19.26 47.40 -0.20
N SER A 3 -19.53 47.66 -1.49
CA SER A 3 -20.91 47.70 -2.01
C SER A 3 -21.59 46.35 -1.76
N SER A 4 -22.93 46.33 -1.66
CA SER A 4 -23.71 45.08 -1.51
C SER A 4 -23.38 44.05 -2.60
N THR A 5 -23.03 44.51 -3.80
CA THR A 5 -22.55 43.70 -4.92
C THR A 5 -21.21 43.02 -4.62
N GLY A 6 -20.26 43.71 -3.98
CA GLY A 6 -18.95 43.14 -3.64
C GLY A 6 -19.03 42.02 -2.60
N VAL A 7 -19.93 42.13 -1.62
CA VAL A 7 -20.14 41.08 -0.61
C VAL A 7 -20.79 39.84 -1.23
N TYR A 8 -21.76 40.04 -2.13
CA TYR A 8 -22.38 38.96 -2.89
C TYR A 8 -21.36 38.22 -3.76
N ASP A 9 -20.51 38.94 -4.51
CA ASP A 9 -19.50 38.32 -5.36
C ASP A 9 -18.52 37.48 -4.54
N VAL A 10 -18.06 38.00 -3.39
CA VAL A 10 -17.19 37.23 -2.48
C VAL A 10 -17.86 35.95 -2.00
N ALA A 11 -19.12 36.02 -1.55
CA ALA A 11 -19.86 34.83 -1.11
C ALA A 11 -20.08 33.83 -2.25
N TRP A 12 -20.36 34.34 -3.45
CA TRP A 12 -20.56 33.54 -4.65
C TRP A 12 -19.29 32.76 -5.03
N TYR A 13 -18.14 33.43 -5.12
CA TYR A 13 -16.86 32.77 -5.41
C TYR A 13 -16.46 31.82 -4.29
N THR A 14 -16.67 32.21 -3.02
CA THR A 14 -16.39 31.36 -1.86
C THR A 14 -17.21 30.06 -1.91
N THR A 15 -18.50 30.15 -2.22
CA THR A 15 -19.40 28.99 -2.35
C THR A 15 -18.90 28.04 -3.46
N ALA A 16 -18.60 28.60 -4.64
CA ALA A 16 -18.16 27.80 -5.78
C ALA A 16 -16.81 27.11 -5.53
N ILE A 17 -15.81 27.87 -5.05
CA ILE A 17 -14.45 27.38 -4.81
C ILE A 17 -14.45 26.33 -3.69
N SER A 18 -15.09 26.63 -2.55
CA SER A 18 -15.14 25.69 -1.42
C SER A 18 -15.82 24.38 -1.79
N SER A 19 -16.91 24.42 -2.57
CA SER A 19 -17.59 23.22 -3.07
C SER A 19 -16.74 22.41 -4.05
N ILE A 20 -16.11 23.06 -5.05
CA ILE A 20 -15.27 22.36 -6.02
C ILE A 20 -14.08 21.69 -5.34
N LEU A 21 -13.41 22.40 -4.43
CA LEU A 21 -12.31 21.84 -3.64
C LEU A 21 -12.79 20.70 -2.75
N LEU A 22 -13.93 20.85 -2.06
CA LEU A 22 -14.50 19.80 -1.21
C LEU A 22 -14.74 18.53 -2.01
N ARG A 23 -15.40 18.66 -3.17
CA ARG A 23 -15.73 17.52 -4.04
C ARG A 23 -14.50 16.84 -4.58
N THR A 24 -13.52 17.62 -5.04
CA THR A 24 -12.26 17.11 -5.56
C THR A 24 -11.47 16.39 -4.46
N SER A 25 -11.34 17.01 -3.28
CA SER A 25 -10.69 16.42 -2.12
C SER A 25 -11.39 15.14 -1.65
N ALA A 26 -12.72 15.13 -1.55
CA ALA A 26 -13.48 13.94 -1.16
C ALA A 26 -13.38 12.83 -2.19
N PHE A 27 -13.42 13.14 -3.50
CA PHE A 27 -13.24 12.13 -4.54
C PHE A 27 -11.86 11.49 -4.47
N ILE A 28 -10.79 12.30 -4.39
CA ILE A 28 -9.42 11.79 -4.25
C ILE A 28 -9.28 10.96 -2.98
N PHE A 29 -9.81 11.44 -1.84
CA PHE A 29 -9.77 10.76 -0.57
C PHE A 29 -10.45 9.40 -0.57
N LEU A 30 -11.66 9.33 -1.12
CA LEU A 30 -12.49 8.12 -1.10
C LEU A 30 -12.08 7.10 -2.17
N ARG A 31 -11.47 7.54 -3.28
CA ARG A 31 -11.23 6.68 -4.45
C ARG A 31 -9.76 6.43 -4.78
N TRP A 32 -8.87 7.38 -4.49
CA TRP A 32 -7.48 7.31 -4.94
C TRP A 32 -6.50 7.16 -3.80
N ILE A 33 -6.51 8.04 -2.79
CA ILE A 33 -5.52 8.00 -1.71
C ILE A 33 -6.20 8.39 -0.40
N PRO A 34 -6.30 7.49 0.60
CA PRO A 34 -6.90 7.77 1.91
C PRO A 34 -5.93 8.57 2.80
N GLY A 35 -5.37 9.67 2.28
CA GLY A 35 -4.38 10.48 3.00
C GLY A 35 -4.97 11.19 4.21
N HIS A 36 -4.22 11.23 5.32
CA HIS A 36 -4.68 11.76 6.59
C HIS A 36 -4.96 13.29 6.60
N HIS A 37 -4.45 14.02 5.61
CA HIS A 37 -4.72 15.45 5.44
C HIS A 37 -6.11 15.75 4.87
N PHE A 38 -6.75 14.81 4.18
CA PHE A 38 -8.02 15.08 3.49
C PHE A 38 -9.21 15.29 4.44
N PRO A 39 -9.45 14.46 5.48
CA PRO A 39 -10.59 14.67 6.38
C PRO A 39 -10.69 16.09 6.97
N PRO A 40 -9.64 16.67 7.60
CA PRO A 40 -9.73 18.02 8.14
C PRO A 40 -9.96 19.09 7.06
N VAL A 41 -9.39 18.91 5.86
CA VAL A 41 -9.63 19.81 4.71
C VAL A 41 -11.08 19.75 4.26
N ILE A 42 -11.64 18.55 4.08
CA ILE A 42 -13.03 18.34 3.66
C ILE A 42 -14.01 18.97 4.66
N TYR A 43 -13.80 18.75 5.96
CA TYR A 43 -14.65 19.32 7.01
C TYR A 43 -14.56 20.85 7.05
N SER A 44 -13.35 21.40 6.92
CA SER A 44 -13.13 22.85 6.90
C SER A 44 -13.78 23.51 5.68
N LEU A 45 -13.62 22.91 4.49
CA LEU A 45 -14.26 23.40 3.27
C LEU A 45 -15.79 23.36 3.37
N PHE A 46 -16.36 22.35 4.01
CA PHE A 46 -17.81 22.29 4.24
C PHE A 46 -18.29 23.37 5.23
N ALA A 47 -17.51 23.62 6.29
CA ALA A 47 -17.80 24.67 7.25
C ALA A 47 -17.74 26.09 6.63
N ILE A 48 -16.90 26.29 5.60
CA ILE A 48 -16.86 27.53 4.80
C ILE A 48 -18.02 27.56 3.79
N TYR A 49 -18.32 26.44 3.16
CA TYR A 49 -19.37 26.30 2.14
C TYR A 49 -20.76 26.60 2.70
N LEU A 50 -21.12 26.08 3.88
CA LEU A 50 -22.47 26.24 4.45
C LEU A 50 -22.92 27.71 4.61
N PRO A 51 -22.19 28.59 5.30
CA PRO A 51 -22.60 29.98 5.47
C PRO A 51 -22.56 30.77 4.16
N SER A 52 -21.56 30.51 3.29
CA SER A 52 -21.47 31.19 1.99
C SER A 52 -22.61 30.77 1.06
N PHE A 53 -22.93 29.48 1.00
CA PHE A 53 -24.06 28.93 0.25
C PHE A 53 -25.39 29.52 0.71
N TRP A 54 -25.62 29.59 2.03
CA TRP A 54 -26.84 30.17 2.57
C TRP A 54 -26.97 31.64 2.22
N TYR A 55 -25.89 32.42 2.36
CA TYR A 55 -25.87 33.82 1.95
C TYR A 55 -26.15 33.97 0.45
N THR A 56 -25.48 33.19 -0.40
CA THR A 56 -25.71 33.23 -1.85
C THR A 56 -27.14 32.81 -2.20
N LEU A 57 -27.71 31.81 -1.54
CA LEU A 57 -29.08 31.33 -1.80
C LEU A 57 -30.11 32.44 -1.54
N VAL A 58 -30.01 33.12 -0.40
CA VAL A 58 -30.95 34.19 -0.01
C VAL A 58 -30.78 35.45 -0.87
N ASN A 59 -29.58 35.69 -1.40
CA ASN A 59 -29.26 36.90 -2.18
C ASN A 59 -29.25 36.67 -3.70
N THR A 60 -29.56 35.46 -4.19
CA THR A 60 -29.65 35.20 -5.63
C THR A 60 -31.05 35.58 -6.12
N ALA A 61 -31.14 36.61 -6.97
CA ALA A 61 -32.40 36.99 -7.59
C ALA A 61 -32.86 35.96 -8.65
N PRO A 62 -34.13 35.52 -8.62
CA PRO A 62 -34.70 34.59 -9.60
C PRO A 62 -34.95 35.24 -10.96
N PHE A 63 -35.03 36.57 -11.01
CA PHE A 63 -35.29 37.34 -12.21
C PHE A 63 -34.05 38.11 -12.69
N GLU A 64 -33.98 38.34 -13.99
CA GLU A 64 -33.00 39.18 -14.66
C GLU A 64 -33.71 40.40 -15.24
N VAL A 65 -33.18 41.60 -14.98
CA VAL A 65 -33.70 42.85 -15.58
C VAL A 65 -33.20 42.92 -17.01
N VAL A 66 -34.13 42.83 -17.97
CA VAL A 66 -33.85 42.82 -19.41
C VAL A 66 -33.96 44.22 -20.01
N ALA A 67 -34.88 45.03 -19.49
CA ALA A 67 -35.00 46.45 -19.81
C ALA A 67 -35.46 47.23 -18.56
N ASP A 68 -34.92 48.43 -18.42
CA ASP A 68 -35.31 49.41 -17.40
C ASP A 68 -35.65 50.69 -18.18
N ILE A 69 -36.95 50.94 -18.36
CA ILE A 69 -37.47 52.01 -19.21
C ILE A 69 -38.10 53.07 -18.31
N LEU A 70 -37.45 54.23 -18.24
CA LEU A 70 -38.01 55.43 -17.61
C LEU A 70 -38.96 56.12 -18.59
N ARG A 71 -40.27 56.01 -18.35
CA ARG A 71 -41.29 56.78 -19.07
C ARG A 71 -41.54 58.09 -18.34
N VAL A 72 -41.16 59.19 -18.98
CA VAL A 72 -41.40 60.54 -18.49
C VAL A 72 -42.62 61.11 -19.21
N GLU A 73 -43.75 61.17 -18.54
CA GLU A 73 -44.98 61.79 -19.05
C GLU A 73 -45.19 63.15 -18.38
N THR A 74 -45.76 64.10 -19.13
CA THR A 74 -46.17 65.40 -18.57
C THR A 74 -47.69 65.41 -18.45
N ARG A 75 -48.21 65.58 -17.23
CA ARG A 75 -49.66 65.72 -16.97
C ARG A 75 -49.96 67.15 -16.56
N ASP A 76 -51.14 67.66 -16.93
CA ASP A 76 -51.54 69.00 -16.53
C ASP A 76 -51.74 69.05 -15.01
N ALA A 77 -51.10 70.00 -14.33
CA ALA A 77 -51.15 70.15 -12.88
C ALA A 77 -52.58 70.53 -12.42
N VAL A 78 -53.02 69.96 -11.30
CA VAL A 78 -54.33 70.31 -10.69
C VAL A 78 -54.25 71.76 -10.17
N PRO A 79 -55.29 72.60 -10.34
CA PRO A 79 -55.19 74.05 -10.10
C PRO A 79 -54.79 74.50 -8.69
N GLU A 80 -54.77 73.60 -7.69
CA GLU A 80 -54.37 73.91 -6.32
C GLU A 80 -52.85 73.97 -6.11
N ASP A 81 -52.04 73.28 -6.93
CA ASP A 81 -50.58 73.15 -6.71
C ASP A 81 -49.73 74.20 -7.45
N VAL A 82 -50.35 75.04 -8.30
CA VAL A 82 -49.65 76.05 -9.12
C VAL A 82 -49.19 77.27 -8.28
N LEU A 83 -49.55 77.33 -6.99
CA LEU A 83 -49.31 78.49 -6.13
C LEU A 83 -47.97 78.46 -5.35
N ASP A 84 -47.19 77.38 -5.40
CA ASP A 84 -45.93 77.25 -4.64
C ASP A 84 -44.70 76.99 -5.52
N VAL A 85 -44.52 77.80 -6.57
CA VAL A 85 -43.33 77.71 -7.45
C VAL A 85 -42.21 78.60 -6.88
N ASP A 86 -41.14 77.98 -6.36
CA ASP A 86 -39.93 78.66 -5.87
C ASP A 86 -39.26 79.47 -7.01
N ALA A 87 -39.24 80.79 -6.86
CA ALA A 87 -38.78 81.75 -7.87
C ALA A 87 -37.32 81.60 -8.30
N ARG A 88 -36.54 80.71 -7.65
CA ARG A 88 -35.14 80.42 -8.01
C ARG A 88 -34.97 79.55 -9.26
N TYR A 89 -36.04 78.92 -9.75
CA TYR A 89 -36.00 78.03 -10.92
C TYR A 89 -36.66 78.61 -12.19
N ALA A 90 -37.10 79.87 -12.16
CA ALA A 90 -37.79 80.54 -13.26
C ALA A 90 -36.84 81.12 -14.33
N ASN A 91 -35.81 80.37 -14.75
CA ASN A 91 -34.94 80.75 -15.85
C ASN A 91 -34.78 79.58 -16.85
N GLY A 92 -35.60 79.62 -17.90
CA GLY A 92 -35.44 78.84 -19.13
C GLY A 92 -36.43 77.69 -19.31
N ASN A 93 -37.44 77.92 -20.16
CA ASN A 93 -38.25 76.91 -20.88
C ASN A 93 -39.06 75.86 -20.09
N ALA A 94 -39.36 76.03 -18.80
CA ALA A 94 -40.31 75.15 -18.10
C ALA A 94 -41.73 75.72 -18.10
N ASP A 95 -42.71 74.94 -18.57
CA ASP A 95 -44.15 75.27 -18.61
C ASP A 95 -44.77 75.03 -17.21
N PRO A 96 -45.23 76.07 -16.47
CA PRO A 96 -45.67 75.95 -15.08
C PRO A 96 -47.01 75.22 -14.90
N GLY A 97 -47.67 74.81 -15.98
CA GLY A 97 -48.94 74.07 -15.94
C GLY A 97 -48.81 72.55 -16.00
N LYS A 98 -47.59 71.98 -16.05
CA LYS A 98 -47.38 70.54 -16.25
C LYS A 98 -46.50 69.91 -15.17
N GLU A 99 -47.03 68.90 -14.49
CA GLU A 99 -46.30 68.03 -13.59
C GLU A 99 -45.58 66.93 -14.39
N LEU A 100 -44.30 66.70 -14.09
CA LEU A 100 -43.52 65.60 -14.64
C LEU A 100 -43.80 64.33 -13.82
N VAL A 101 -44.53 63.38 -14.40
CA VAL A 101 -44.75 62.07 -13.82
C VAL A 101 -43.74 61.11 -14.44
N VAL A 102 -42.83 60.61 -13.60
CA VAL A 102 -41.84 59.59 -14.00
C VAL A 102 -42.39 58.23 -13.58
N GLU A 103 -42.76 57.39 -14.56
CA GLU A 103 -43.16 56.01 -14.34
C GLU A 103 -42.01 55.09 -14.78
N GLU A 104 -41.55 54.22 -13.88
CA GLU A 104 -40.47 53.25 -14.13
C GLU A 104 -41.08 51.89 -14.53
N GLU A 105 -40.73 51.38 -15.72
CA GLU A 105 -41.17 50.08 -16.23
C GLU A 105 -39.96 49.13 -16.30
N ILE A 106 -39.96 48.09 -15.45
CA ILE A 106 -38.87 47.10 -15.37
C ILE A 106 -39.33 45.77 -15.98
N ASP A 107 -38.72 45.38 -17.09
CA ASP A 107 -38.95 44.08 -17.72
C ASP A 107 -38.10 42.99 -17.06
N LEU A 108 -38.76 42.04 -16.41
CA LEU A 108 -38.13 40.93 -15.69
C LEU A 108 -38.33 39.61 -16.45
N VAL A 109 -37.22 38.90 -16.71
CA VAL A 109 -37.27 37.53 -17.24
C VAL A 109 -36.78 36.55 -16.17
N GLU A 110 -37.53 35.47 -15.94
CA GLU A 110 -37.14 34.41 -15.02
C GLU A 110 -35.88 33.69 -15.52
N ARG A 111 -34.90 33.51 -14.64
CA ARG A 111 -33.64 32.84 -14.99
C ARG A 111 -33.83 31.33 -15.11
N ASP A 112 -33.07 30.71 -16.02
CA ASP A 112 -33.03 29.25 -16.06
C ASP A 112 -32.52 28.65 -14.74
N PRO A 113 -32.99 27.45 -14.35
CA PRO A 113 -32.55 26.75 -13.15
C PRO A 113 -31.05 26.45 -13.11
N ARG A 114 -30.36 26.53 -14.25
CA ARG A 114 -28.90 26.31 -14.39
C ARG A 114 -28.44 25.00 -13.75
N THR A 115 -29.22 23.93 -13.90
CA THR A 115 -29.05 22.63 -13.21
C THR A 115 -27.62 22.08 -13.27
N LEU A 116 -27.01 21.99 -14.46
CA LEU A 116 -25.65 21.45 -14.59
C LEU A 116 -24.61 22.32 -13.86
N ARG A 117 -24.76 23.66 -13.94
CA ARG A 117 -23.87 24.58 -13.21
C ARG A 117 -24.01 24.39 -11.71
N THR A 118 -25.24 24.40 -11.19
CA THR A 118 -25.53 24.16 -9.76
C THR A 118 -24.94 22.84 -9.27
N LEU A 119 -25.11 21.76 -10.05
CA LEU A 119 -24.60 20.45 -9.69
C LEU A 119 -23.09 20.30 -9.87
N MET A 120 -22.41 21.09 -10.70
CA MET A 120 -20.94 21.05 -10.83
C MET A 120 -20.25 21.97 -9.83
N THR A 121 -20.75 23.19 -9.65
CA THR A 121 -20.07 24.23 -8.86
C THR A 121 -20.49 24.27 -7.40
N GLY A 122 -21.63 23.68 -7.01
CA GLY A 122 -22.16 23.83 -5.65
C GLY A 122 -23.01 25.08 -5.44
N LEU A 123 -23.23 25.88 -6.48
CA LEU A 123 -23.98 27.13 -6.33
C LEU A 123 -25.49 26.86 -6.27
N PRO A 124 -26.25 27.63 -5.47
CA PRO A 124 -27.69 27.53 -5.48
C PRO A 124 -28.24 27.84 -6.88
N SER A 125 -29.32 27.15 -7.25
CA SER A 125 -30.07 27.46 -8.46
C SER A 125 -30.83 28.77 -8.28
N PRO A 126 -30.83 29.69 -9.27
CA PRO A 126 -31.57 30.94 -9.17
C PRO A 126 -33.08 30.77 -9.00
N THR A 127 -33.64 29.70 -9.57
CA THR A 127 -35.10 29.51 -9.69
C THR A 127 -35.60 28.16 -9.19
N SER A 128 -34.72 27.28 -8.70
CA SER A 128 -35.13 25.94 -8.24
C SER A 128 -34.55 25.55 -6.87
N ASN A 129 -35.41 25.56 -5.85
CA ASN A 129 -35.07 25.06 -4.52
C ASN A 129 -34.64 23.59 -4.52
N LEU A 130 -35.24 22.77 -5.40
CA LEU A 130 -34.87 21.37 -5.54
C LEU A 130 -33.38 21.22 -5.88
N TRP A 131 -32.88 21.93 -6.89
CA TRP A 131 -31.48 21.81 -7.31
C TRP A 131 -30.51 22.42 -6.30
N SER A 132 -30.92 23.50 -5.62
CA SER A 132 -30.18 24.06 -4.47
C SER A 132 -30.05 23.05 -3.33
N ILE A 133 -31.12 22.37 -2.97
CA ILE A 133 -31.10 21.32 -1.93
C ILE A 133 -30.25 20.14 -2.39
N MET A 134 -30.38 19.70 -3.65
CA MET A 134 -29.59 18.58 -4.18
C MET A 134 -28.08 18.85 -4.16
N THR A 135 -27.64 20.06 -4.53
CA THR A 135 -26.21 20.37 -4.53
C THR A 135 -25.63 20.48 -3.10
N LEU A 136 -26.43 20.99 -2.15
CA LEU A 136 -26.10 20.98 -0.72
C LEU A 136 -26.01 19.55 -0.16
N LEU A 137 -27.02 18.71 -0.46
CA LEU A 137 -27.04 17.31 -0.03
C LEU A 137 -25.90 16.50 -0.63
N LEU A 138 -25.45 16.80 -1.86
CA LEU A 138 -24.28 16.16 -2.46
C LEU A 138 -23.01 16.46 -1.65
N ASN A 139 -22.78 17.72 -1.27
CA ASN A 139 -21.61 18.09 -0.45
C ASN A 139 -21.69 17.46 0.94
N ALA A 140 -22.87 17.49 1.57
CA ALA A 140 -23.10 16.84 2.85
C ALA A 140 -22.85 15.32 2.78
N ALA A 141 -23.31 14.65 1.71
CA ALA A 141 -23.09 13.22 1.51
C ALA A 141 -21.60 12.88 1.39
N LEU A 142 -20.81 13.68 0.67
CA LEU A 142 -19.36 13.48 0.58
C LEU A 142 -18.64 13.65 1.92
N VAL A 143 -19.07 14.62 2.73
CA VAL A 143 -18.57 14.81 4.10
C VAL A 143 -18.92 13.59 4.96
N LEU A 144 -20.16 13.11 4.89
CA LEU A 144 -20.61 11.93 5.63
C LEU A 144 -19.88 10.66 5.20
N MET A 145 -19.65 10.45 3.89
CA MET A 145 -18.86 9.33 3.38
C MET A 145 -17.40 9.40 3.83
N SER A 146 -16.82 10.60 3.87
CA SER A 146 -15.46 10.80 4.38
C SER A 146 -15.37 10.52 5.88
N PHE A 147 -16.37 10.96 6.64
CA PHE A 147 -16.49 10.64 8.06
C PHE A 147 -16.68 9.14 8.30
N ASP A 148 -17.49 8.48 7.48
CA ASP A 148 -17.76 7.05 7.54
C ASP A 148 -16.49 6.22 7.34
N LEU A 149 -15.71 6.50 6.28
CA LEU A 149 -14.44 5.82 6.01
C LEU A 149 -13.46 5.92 7.18
N VAL A 150 -13.41 7.07 7.86
CA VAL A 150 -12.50 7.31 8.98
C VAL A 150 -12.96 6.60 10.27
N ASN A 151 -14.27 6.58 10.52
CA ASN A 151 -14.78 6.33 11.87
C ASN A 151 -15.62 5.05 12.02
N ARG A 152 -16.28 4.56 10.96
CA ARG A 152 -17.25 3.46 11.07
C ARG A 152 -16.63 2.19 11.63
N ALA A 153 -15.44 1.80 11.15
CA ALA A 153 -14.73 0.62 11.64
C ALA A 153 -14.39 0.76 13.14
N THR A 154 -13.79 1.88 13.53
CA THR A 154 -13.36 2.14 14.90
C THR A 154 -14.52 2.12 15.90
N PHE A 155 -15.65 2.75 15.59
CA PHE A 155 -16.76 2.87 16.55
C PHE A 155 -17.71 1.68 16.54
N LEU A 156 -17.97 1.07 15.38
CA LEU A 156 -18.95 0.00 15.27
C LEU A 156 -18.34 -1.40 15.25
N TYR A 157 -17.03 -1.52 14.96
CA TYR A 157 -16.33 -2.80 14.83
C TYR A 157 -14.98 -2.81 15.56
N PRO A 158 -14.94 -2.55 16.88
CA PRO A 158 -13.70 -2.63 17.66
C PRO A 158 -13.15 -4.07 17.75
N SER A 159 -13.99 -5.08 17.51
CA SER A 159 -13.62 -6.50 17.40
C SER A 159 -12.96 -7.08 18.67
N HIS A 160 -13.36 -6.61 19.86
CA HIS A 160 -12.82 -7.09 21.14
C HIS A 160 -13.09 -8.58 21.40
N ASP A 161 -14.23 -9.07 20.92
CA ASP A 161 -14.76 -10.42 21.05
C ASP A 161 -14.31 -11.38 19.93
N LEU A 162 -13.41 -10.94 19.04
CA LEU A 162 -12.91 -11.78 17.95
C LEU A 162 -12.25 -13.07 18.49
N SER A 163 -12.87 -14.21 18.22
CA SER A 163 -12.23 -15.52 18.31
C SER A 163 -11.77 -15.93 16.91
N MET A 164 -10.51 -16.36 16.79
CA MET A 164 -9.94 -16.76 15.51
C MET A 164 -8.79 -17.75 15.69
N ALA A 165 -8.51 -18.53 14.66
CA ALA A 165 -7.28 -19.30 14.55
C ALA A 165 -6.82 -19.35 13.09
N ARG A 166 -5.50 -19.35 12.88
CA ARG A 166 -4.91 -19.46 11.55
C ARG A 166 -3.60 -20.23 11.59
N VAL A 167 -3.23 -20.76 10.44
CA VAL A 167 -1.95 -21.44 10.26
C VAL A 167 -0.84 -20.40 9.98
N GLY A 168 0.26 -20.51 10.71
CA GLY A 168 1.49 -19.74 10.50
C GLY A 168 2.49 -20.52 9.65
N TYR A 169 3.71 -20.69 10.14
CA TYR A 169 4.73 -21.47 9.46
C TYR A 169 4.40 -22.96 9.46
N VAL A 170 4.57 -23.60 8.30
CA VAL A 170 4.43 -25.04 8.11
C VAL A 170 5.68 -25.59 7.44
N SER A 171 6.47 -26.35 8.19
CA SER A 171 7.65 -27.04 7.67
C SER A 171 7.28 -28.39 7.04
N ASP A 172 8.28 -29.23 6.76
CA ASP A 172 8.05 -30.61 6.34
C ASP A 172 7.58 -31.51 7.49
N ARG A 173 7.69 -31.05 8.75
CA ARG A 173 7.45 -31.87 9.97
C ARG A 173 6.69 -31.17 11.09
N THR A 174 6.52 -29.85 11.01
CA THR A 174 5.88 -29.04 12.03
C THR A 174 4.91 -28.05 11.42
N ALA A 175 3.93 -27.62 12.20
CA ALA A 175 3.00 -26.56 11.82
C ALA A 175 2.66 -25.71 13.05
N SER A 176 2.72 -24.39 12.90
CA SER A 176 2.29 -23.44 13.92
C SER A 176 0.84 -23.01 13.67
N ILE A 177 0.01 -23.03 14.71
CA ILE A 177 -1.36 -22.49 14.67
C ILE A 177 -1.48 -21.43 15.74
N VAL A 178 -1.62 -20.17 15.32
CA VAL A 178 -1.90 -19.05 16.23
C VAL A 178 -3.40 -18.91 16.39
N PHE A 179 -3.84 -18.59 17.60
CA PHE A 179 -5.24 -18.36 17.92
C PHE A 179 -5.41 -17.12 18.79
N ARG A 180 -6.64 -16.62 18.83
CA ARG A 180 -7.12 -15.64 19.81
C ARG A 180 -8.45 -16.13 20.36
N GLU A 181 -8.61 -16.14 21.68
CA GLU A 181 -9.88 -16.51 22.32
C GLU A 181 -10.13 -15.68 23.60
N PRO A 182 -10.90 -14.57 23.50
CA PRO A 182 -11.19 -13.72 24.64
C PRO A 182 -12.30 -14.27 25.56
N GLU A 183 -13.12 -15.23 25.10
CA GLU A 183 -14.23 -15.74 25.90
C GLU A 183 -13.76 -16.79 26.91
N ALA A 184 -13.73 -16.43 28.20
CA ALA A 184 -13.33 -17.34 29.28
C ALA A 184 -14.17 -18.64 29.35
N ALA A 185 -15.43 -18.61 28.88
CA ALA A 185 -16.31 -19.78 28.81
C ALA A 185 -15.85 -20.85 27.80
N ARG A 186 -14.94 -20.49 26.89
CA ARG A 186 -14.35 -21.38 25.87
C ARG A 186 -12.96 -21.90 26.27
N LEU A 187 -12.52 -21.62 27.50
CA LEU A 187 -11.32 -22.20 28.07
C LEU A 187 -11.63 -23.56 28.73
N PRO A 188 -10.66 -24.49 28.76
CA PRO A 188 -9.36 -24.42 28.11
C PRO A 188 -9.46 -24.61 26.58
N ILE A 189 -8.43 -24.15 25.87
CA ILE A 189 -8.40 -24.17 24.40
C ILE A 189 -7.71 -25.46 23.96
N TYR A 190 -8.39 -26.25 23.15
CA TYR A 190 -7.87 -27.52 22.64
C TYR A 190 -7.56 -27.42 21.16
N ALA A 191 -6.33 -27.80 20.80
CA ALA A 191 -5.94 -27.99 19.41
C ALA A 191 -5.91 -29.48 19.07
N SER A 192 -6.42 -29.83 17.89
CA SER A 192 -6.38 -31.19 17.36
C SER A 192 -6.14 -31.18 15.86
N TYR A 193 -5.59 -32.28 15.34
CA TYR A 193 -5.31 -32.45 13.92
C TYR A 193 -5.53 -33.88 13.45
N ARG A 194 -5.73 -34.05 12.15
CA ARG A 194 -5.85 -35.37 11.50
C ARG A 194 -5.39 -35.29 10.05
N TYR A 195 -5.15 -36.46 9.44
CA TYR A 195 -4.96 -36.52 8.00
C TYR A 195 -6.24 -36.08 7.28
N ALA A 196 -6.12 -35.13 6.35
CA ALA A 196 -7.23 -34.72 5.49
C ALA A 196 -7.35 -35.66 4.27
N ASP A 197 -6.20 -36.08 3.74
CA ASP A 197 -6.10 -37.02 2.62
C ASP A 197 -5.17 -38.19 3.00
N ALA A 198 -5.20 -39.27 2.22
CA ALA A 198 -4.25 -40.37 2.39
C ALA A 198 -2.79 -39.87 2.23
N PRO A 199 -1.88 -40.12 3.19
CA PRO A 199 -0.48 -39.72 3.04
C PRO A 199 0.16 -40.41 1.83
N LEU A 200 0.85 -39.66 0.98
CA LEU A 200 1.54 -40.20 -0.21
C LEU A 200 2.62 -41.25 0.14
N ALA A 201 3.19 -41.17 1.36
CA ALA A 201 4.18 -42.11 1.86
C ALA A 201 3.61 -43.09 2.91
N GLY A 202 3.50 -44.36 2.49
CA GLY A 202 3.14 -45.50 3.33
C GLY A 202 1.70 -45.93 3.11
N GLY A 203 1.53 -46.93 2.23
CA GLY A 203 0.29 -47.68 2.15
C GLY A 203 -0.01 -48.36 3.50
N VAL A 204 -1.30 -48.65 3.69
CA VAL A 204 -1.93 -49.31 4.86
C VAL A 204 -2.58 -48.31 5.83
N VAL A 205 -3.84 -47.99 5.49
CA VAL A 205 -4.90 -47.36 6.30
C VAL A 205 -4.69 -45.88 6.70
N VAL A 206 -5.55 -45.00 6.19
CA VAL A 206 -5.60 -43.59 6.59
C VAL A 206 -6.16 -43.51 8.00
N ASP A 207 -5.30 -43.17 8.95
CA ASP A 207 -5.71 -42.82 10.30
C ASP A 207 -6.39 -41.43 10.31
N THR A 208 -7.71 -41.42 10.09
CA THR A 208 -8.53 -40.20 10.11
C THR A 208 -8.96 -39.78 11.52
N SER A 209 -8.43 -40.44 12.56
CA SER A 209 -8.73 -40.07 13.94
C SER A 209 -8.10 -38.73 14.30
N TRP A 210 -8.79 -37.98 15.15
CA TRP A 210 -8.27 -36.73 15.70
C TRP A 210 -7.16 -37.02 16.70
N LYS A 211 -6.04 -36.31 16.54
CA LYS A 211 -4.87 -36.35 17.41
C LYS A 211 -4.79 -35.04 18.17
N ALA A 212 -4.56 -35.11 19.47
CA ALA A 212 -4.33 -33.92 20.28
C ALA A 212 -3.03 -33.23 19.83
N ALA A 213 -3.10 -31.93 19.55
CA ALA A 213 -1.94 -31.08 19.31
C ALA A 213 -1.47 -30.38 20.60
N GLY A 214 -2.40 -30.01 21.47
CA GLY A 214 -2.10 -29.38 22.75
C GLY A 214 -3.33 -28.81 23.43
N GLU A 215 -3.11 -28.29 24.64
CA GLU A 215 -4.11 -27.61 25.46
C GLU A 215 -3.49 -26.35 26.06
N VAL A 216 -4.21 -25.23 26.00
CA VAL A 216 -3.86 -23.98 26.69
C VAL A 216 -4.91 -23.69 27.75
N GLY A 217 -4.51 -23.72 29.01
CA GLY A 217 -5.42 -23.59 30.16
C GLY A 217 -5.97 -22.17 30.37
N TRP A 218 -5.23 -21.15 29.95
CA TRP A 218 -5.62 -19.75 30.10
C TRP A 218 -4.88 -18.85 29.10
N VAL A 219 -5.53 -17.75 28.73
CA VAL A 219 -4.98 -16.59 28.01
C VAL A 219 -5.56 -15.32 28.62
N ASP A 220 -4.86 -14.20 28.51
CA ASP A 220 -5.30 -12.93 29.12
C ASP A 220 -4.98 -11.73 28.23
N GLU A 221 -5.34 -10.54 28.71
CA GLU A 221 -5.14 -9.29 27.98
C GLU A 221 -3.66 -8.96 27.75
N ARG A 222 -2.70 -9.56 28.46
CA ARG A 222 -1.28 -9.27 28.24
C ARG A 222 -0.82 -9.69 26.85
N THR A 223 -1.42 -10.75 26.29
CA THR A 223 -1.14 -11.21 24.92
C THR A 223 -2.27 -10.89 23.96
N ASP A 224 -3.21 -10.00 24.32
CA ASP A 224 -4.49 -9.81 23.61
C ASP A 224 -5.25 -11.14 23.40
N PHE A 225 -5.22 -12.01 24.42
CA PHE A 225 -5.86 -13.32 24.44
C PHE A 225 -5.35 -14.29 23.38
N THR A 226 -4.12 -14.08 22.91
CA THR A 226 -3.49 -14.92 21.88
C THR A 226 -2.60 -16.01 22.46
N GLY A 227 -2.42 -17.06 21.69
CA GLY A 227 -1.44 -18.13 21.92
C GLY A 227 -1.13 -18.89 20.65
N THR A 228 -0.13 -19.79 20.70
CA THR A 228 0.29 -20.60 19.54
C THR A 228 0.48 -22.05 19.93
N PHE A 229 -0.06 -22.95 19.11
CA PHE A 229 0.22 -24.38 19.17
C PHE A 229 1.28 -24.75 18.13
N GLU A 230 2.26 -25.54 18.53
CA GLU A 230 3.21 -26.19 17.61
C GLU A 230 2.85 -27.67 17.48
N ILE A 231 2.44 -28.08 16.29
CA ILE A 231 2.22 -29.49 15.95
C ILE A 231 3.54 -30.06 15.45
N THR A 232 3.97 -31.20 15.98
CA THR A 232 5.22 -31.85 15.60
C THR A 232 5.00 -33.28 15.09
N GLY A 233 6.02 -33.87 14.48
CA GLY A 233 5.97 -35.26 14.01
C GLY A 233 5.11 -35.47 12.76
N LEU A 234 4.84 -34.40 12.00
CA LEU A 234 4.08 -34.47 10.77
C LEU A 234 4.88 -35.18 9.66
N LYS A 235 4.17 -35.84 8.76
CA LYS A 235 4.70 -36.35 7.50
C LYS A 235 4.85 -35.21 6.47
N PRO A 236 5.95 -35.15 5.71
CA PRO A 236 6.13 -34.21 4.60
C PRO A 236 5.10 -34.38 3.48
N ASP A 237 4.88 -33.35 2.68
CA ASP A 237 4.01 -33.34 1.49
C ASP A 237 2.60 -33.91 1.74
N THR A 238 2.06 -33.67 2.95
CA THR A 238 0.84 -34.28 3.45
C THR A 238 -0.14 -33.21 3.91
N ARG A 239 -1.41 -33.37 3.50
CA ARG A 239 -2.50 -32.45 3.85
C ARG A 239 -3.17 -32.89 5.15
N TYR A 240 -3.33 -31.94 6.07
CA TYR A 240 -3.96 -32.11 7.37
C TYR A 240 -5.18 -31.21 7.50
N GLN A 241 -6.14 -31.67 8.30
CA GLN A 241 -7.18 -30.82 8.85
C GLN A 241 -6.84 -30.54 10.31
N TRP A 242 -7.06 -29.32 10.75
CA TRP A 242 -6.88 -28.91 12.13
C TRP A 242 -8.16 -28.30 12.71
N THR A 243 -8.27 -28.34 14.03
CA THR A 243 -9.29 -27.62 14.81
C THR A 243 -8.64 -26.96 16.01
N VAL A 244 -9.06 -25.75 16.33
CA VAL A 244 -8.79 -25.07 17.61
C VAL A 244 -10.15 -24.65 18.16
N ASN A 245 -10.66 -25.36 19.16
CA ASN A 245 -12.05 -25.25 19.60
C ASN A 245 -13.05 -25.32 18.41
N ASN A 246 -13.74 -24.23 18.09
CA ASN A 246 -14.73 -24.16 17.01
C ASN A 246 -14.13 -23.79 15.64
N GLU A 247 -12.89 -23.32 15.62
CA GLU A 247 -12.19 -22.94 14.39
C GLU A 247 -11.60 -24.17 13.71
N THR A 248 -11.64 -24.21 12.37
CA THR A 248 -11.10 -25.32 11.59
C THR A 248 -10.57 -24.85 10.24
N GLY A 249 -9.53 -25.52 9.77
CA GLY A 249 -8.95 -25.27 8.47
C GLY A 249 -8.08 -26.43 8.00
N PHE A 250 -7.31 -26.17 6.96
CA PHE A 250 -6.39 -27.14 6.38
C PHE A 250 -5.00 -26.53 6.23
N PHE A 251 -3.99 -27.39 6.20
CA PHE A 251 -2.66 -27.03 5.72
C PHE A 251 -2.02 -28.24 5.05
N THR A 252 -1.05 -27.97 4.18
CA THR A 252 -0.21 -29.02 3.58
C THR A 252 1.22 -28.81 4.05
N THR A 253 1.82 -29.85 4.63
CA THR A 253 3.24 -29.79 4.99
C THR A 253 4.10 -29.67 3.75
N ALA A 254 5.22 -28.98 3.91
CA ALA A 254 6.17 -28.83 2.82
C ALA A 254 6.66 -30.18 2.29
N PRO A 255 7.03 -30.28 1.00
CA PRO A 255 7.92 -31.35 0.56
C PRO A 255 9.24 -31.27 1.34
N ARG A 256 9.96 -32.40 1.39
CA ARG A 256 11.28 -32.42 2.05
C ARG A 256 12.20 -31.38 1.44
N ILE A 257 13.13 -30.89 2.24
CA ILE A 257 14.19 -29.99 1.79
C ILE A 257 14.86 -30.55 0.53
N GLY A 258 14.95 -29.70 -0.49
CA GLY A 258 15.50 -30.01 -1.81
C GLY A 258 14.52 -30.65 -2.81
N GLN A 259 13.28 -30.92 -2.40
CA GLN A 259 12.27 -31.58 -3.24
C GLN A 259 11.11 -30.65 -3.57
N VAL A 260 10.47 -30.90 -4.70
CA VAL A 260 9.16 -30.32 -5.07
C VAL A 260 8.04 -31.24 -4.59
N SER A 261 6.80 -30.74 -4.55
CA SER A 261 5.65 -31.59 -4.18
C SER A 261 5.45 -32.70 -5.21
N THR A 262 5.14 -33.89 -4.73
CA THR A 262 4.84 -35.08 -5.54
C THR A 262 3.33 -35.31 -5.69
N ARG A 263 2.52 -34.44 -5.09
CA ARG A 263 1.07 -34.44 -5.21
C ARG A 263 0.66 -34.14 -6.66
N ALA A 264 -0.30 -34.89 -7.18
CA ALA A 264 -0.71 -34.81 -8.58
C ALA A 264 -1.21 -33.41 -8.96
N GLU A 265 -1.92 -32.75 -8.05
CA GLU A 265 -2.46 -31.41 -8.20
C GLU A 265 -1.39 -30.29 -8.20
N ASN A 266 -0.18 -30.58 -7.70
CA ASN A 266 0.94 -29.64 -7.68
C ASN A 266 1.82 -29.75 -8.93
N HIS A 267 1.58 -30.71 -9.84
CA HIS A 267 2.31 -30.83 -11.11
C HIS A 267 3.85 -30.78 -10.98
N ASN A 268 4.42 -31.35 -9.91
CA ASN A 268 5.86 -31.28 -9.59
C ASN A 268 6.41 -29.86 -9.42
N THR A 269 5.59 -28.93 -8.93
CA THR A 269 6.02 -27.58 -8.58
C THR A 269 5.99 -27.35 -7.07
N PHE A 270 6.79 -26.39 -6.64
CA PHE A 270 6.73 -25.77 -5.33
C PHE A 270 6.26 -24.34 -5.51
N THR A 271 5.02 -24.06 -5.12
CA THR A 271 4.36 -22.77 -5.36
C THR A 271 4.09 -22.06 -4.05
N PHE A 272 4.38 -20.76 -3.99
CA PHE A 272 4.01 -19.86 -2.90
C PHE A 272 3.62 -18.50 -3.47
N VAL A 273 2.95 -17.67 -2.67
CA VAL A 273 2.47 -16.34 -3.08
C VAL A 273 3.05 -15.24 -2.20
N HIS A 274 3.12 -14.01 -2.71
CA HIS A 274 3.53 -12.85 -1.93
C HIS A 274 2.79 -11.57 -2.35
N SER A 275 2.62 -10.65 -1.39
CA SER A 275 2.11 -9.28 -1.54
C SER A 275 2.32 -8.51 -0.22
N SER A 276 1.90 -7.25 -0.17
CA SER A 276 1.87 -6.40 1.02
C SER A 276 0.67 -5.45 0.97
N CYS A 277 0.45 -4.63 1.99
CA CYS A 277 -0.53 -3.53 1.98
C CYS A 277 -2.01 -3.96 1.91
N ILE A 278 -2.68 -3.93 3.07
CA ILE A 278 -4.14 -4.12 3.19
C ILE A 278 -4.76 -2.89 3.87
N LYS A 279 -5.56 -2.13 3.12
CA LYS A 279 -6.46 -1.13 3.67
C LYS A 279 -7.91 -1.58 3.55
N LEU A 280 -8.54 -1.80 4.71
CA LEU A 280 -9.94 -2.17 4.77
C LEU A 280 -10.84 -1.07 4.19
N ASN A 281 -11.87 -1.53 3.48
CA ASN A 281 -12.87 -0.75 2.77
C ASN A 281 -12.27 0.34 1.86
N PHE A 282 -11.19 0.01 1.17
CA PHE A 282 -10.57 0.89 0.17
C PHE A 282 -10.38 0.19 -1.18
N PRO A 283 -10.70 0.86 -2.31
CA PRO A 283 -11.39 2.15 -2.44
C PRO A 283 -12.78 2.16 -1.80
N TYR A 284 -13.17 3.28 -1.20
CA TYR A 284 -14.36 3.36 -0.35
C TYR A 284 -15.63 2.99 -1.11
N ASN A 285 -16.45 2.17 -0.45
CA ASN A 285 -17.81 1.89 -0.85
C ASN A 285 -18.71 1.91 0.41
N PRO A 286 -19.75 2.76 0.45
CA PRO A 286 -20.62 2.87 1.62
C PRO A 286 -21.49 1.61 1.84
N LEU A 287 -21.70 0.81 0.80
CA LEU A 287 -22.55 -0.38 0.82
C LEU A 287 -21.79 -1.64 1.24
N SER A 288 -20.45 -1.63 1.24
CA SER A 288 -19.66 -2.76 1.73
C SER A 288 -19.54 -2.75 3.25
N HIS A 289 -19.20 -3.92 3.79
CA HIS A 289 -18.76 -4.04 5.17
C HIS A 289 -17.51 -3.15 5.38
N PRO A 290 -17.41 -2.39 6.49
CA PRO A 290 -16.28 -1.49 6.72
C PRO A 290 -14.94 -2.21 6.92
N LEU A 291 -14.99 -3.51 7.22
CA LEU A 291 -13.82 -4.39 7.32
C LEU A 291 -13.56 -5.22 6.05
N SER A 292 -14.28 -4.99 4.94
CA SER A 292 -14.06 -5.76 3.70
C SER A 292 -12.69 -5.43 3.08
N ALA A 293 -12.01 -6.45 2.57
CA ALA A 293 -10.76 -6.34 1.83
C ALA A 293 -10.91 -7.13 0.51
N PRO A 294 -11.35 -6.48 -0.59
CA PRO A 294 -11.59 -7.14 -1.87
C PRO A 294 -10.41 -7.97 -2.39
N GLY A 295 -9.17 -7.57 -2.09
CA GLY A 295 -7.98 -8.32 -2.45
C GLY A 295 -7.89 -9.73 -1.88
N LEU A 296 -8.43 -9.95 -0.68
CA LEU A 296 -8.48 -11.28 -0.07
C LEU A 296 -9.41 -12.23 -0.86
N ARG A 297 -10.49 -11.71 -1.45
CA ARG A 297 -11.37 -12.48 -2.34
C ARG A 297 -10.66 -12.87 -3.63
N HIS A 298 -9.97 -11.91 -4.26
CA HIS A 298 -9.17 -12.19 -5.46
C HIS A 298 -8.08 -13.23 -5.21
N LEU A 299 -7.41 -13.14 -4.06
CA LEU A 299 -6.43 -14.13 -3.62
C LEU A 299 -7.08 -15.51 -3.44
N SER A 300 -8.18 -15.60 -2.68
CA SER A 300 -8.89 -16.86 -2.45
C SER A 300 -9.33 -17.54 -3.75
N ASP A 301 -9.85 -16.76 -4.71
CA ASP A 301 -10.25 -17.30 -6.02
C ASP A 301 -9.07 -17.87 -6.81
N ALA A 302 -7.92 -17.19 -6.81
CA ALA A 302 -6.73 -17.67 -7.49
C ALA A 302 -6.10 -18.91 -6.84
N LEU A 303 -6.18 -19.03 -5.50
CA LEU A 303 -5.65 -20.17 -4.76
C LEU A 303 -6.32 -21.50 -5.12
N LYS A 304 -7.56 -21.47 -5.63
CA LYS A 304 -8.26 -22.65 -6.16
C LYS A 304 -7.41 -23.36 -7.24
N GLY A 305 -6.66 -22.60 -8.04
CA GLY A 305 -5.78 -23.10 -9.10
C GLY A 305 -4.28 -23.15 -8.76
N LEU A 306 -3.76 -22.23 -7.93
CA LEU A 306 -2.30 -22.11 -7.68
C LEU A 306 -1.71 -23.17 -6.73
N LYS A 307 -2.52 -23.78 -5.86
CA LYS A 307 -2.07 -24.74 -4.82
C LYS A 307 -0.82 -24.27 -4.06
N ALA A 308 -0.86 -23.01 -3.62
CA ALA A 308 0.24 -22.38 -2.91
C ALA A 308 0.43 -23.00 -1.51
N GLN A 309 1.70 -23.17 -1.12
CA GLN A 309 2.10 -23.75 0.17
C GLN A 309 2.04 -22.75 1.32
N PHE A 310 2.20 -21.45 1.02
CA PHE A 310 2.11 -20.35 1.97
C PHE A 310 2.03 -18.99 1.26
N MET A 311 1.64 -17.97 2.02
CA MET A 311 1.75 -16.56 1.71
C MET A 311 2.93 -15.94 2.46
N LEU A 312 3.78 -15.21 1.74
CA LEU A 312 4.70 -14.24 2.30
C LEU A 312 4.03 -12.87 2.27
N PHE A 313 3.63 -12.36 3.43
CA PHE A 313 3.02 -11.05 3.54
C PHE A 313 4.06 -10.02 4.01
N LEU A 314 4.41 -9.07 3.14
CA LEU A 314 5.64 -8.29 3.23
C LEU A 314 5.47 -6.94 3.93
N GLY A 315 4.55 -6.86 4.89
CA GLY A 315 4.26 -5.67 5.69
C GLY A 315 3.03 -4.89 5.24
N ASP A 316 2.71 -3.84 5.98
CA ASP A 316 1.48 -3.06 5.87
C ASP A 316 0.20 -3.93 5.97
N PHE A 317 0.23 -4.88 6.89
CA PHE A 317 -0.92 -5.73 7.25
C PHE A 317 -2.01 -4.89 7.88
N ILE A 318 -1.61 -3.90 8.68
CA ILE A 318 -2.47 -2.83 9.17
C ILE A 318 -1.98 -1.49 8.64
N TYR A 319 -2.86 -0.50 8.67
CA TYR A 319 -2.55 0.90 8.43
C TYR A 319 -2.98 1.74 9.63
N ILE A 320 -2.08 1.94 10.60
CA ILE A 320 -2.40 2.61 11.87
C ILE A 320 -2.72 4.11 11.70
N ASP A 321 -2.16 4.75 10.67
CA ASP A 321 -2.09 6.21 10.53
C ASP A 321 -2.83 6.78 9.32
N VAL A 322 -3.34 5.94 8.42
CA VAL A 322 -4.20 6.36 7.30
C VAL A 322 -5.59 5.71 7.40
N PRO A 323 -6.69 6.49 7.27
CA PRO A 323 -6.76 7.92 6.98
C PRO A 323 -6.58 8.86 8.19
N GLY A 324 -5.98 8.39 9.28
CA GLY A 324 -5.76 9.15 10.50
C GLY A 324 -6.91 9.03 11.50
N GLY A 325 -6.76 9.67 12.67
CA GLY A 325 -7.79 9.73 13.72
C GLY A 325 -7.88 8.50 14.64
N GLN A 326 -7.03 7.48 14.43
CA GLN A 326 -7.10 6.23 15.18
C GLN A 326 -6.25 6.17 16.45
N GLY A 327 -5.42 7.18 16.74
CA GLY A 327 -4.48 7.14 17.88
C GLY A 327 -3.26 6.24 17.61
N ARG A 328 -2.38 6.11 18.61
CA ARG A 328 -1.17 5.26 18.60
C ARG A 328 -0.96 4.59 19.97
N THR A 329 -2.06 4.32 20.67
CA THR A 329 -2.01 3.55 21.92
C THR A 329 -1.93 2.07 21.62
N LEU A 330 -1.55 1.26 22.61
CA LEU A 330 -1.50 -0.21 22.46
C LEU A 330 -2.81 -0.81 21.94
N GLU A 331 -3.95 -0.33 22.45
CA GLU A 331 -5.27 -0.78 22.01
C GLU A 331 -5.57 -0.36 20.57
N ASP A 332 -5.04 0.77 20.08
CA ASP A 332 -5.22 1.17 18.69
C ASP A 332 -4.53 0.20 17.73
N TYR A 333 -3.32 -0.26 18.05
CA TYR A 333 -2.64 -1.28 17.26
C TYR A 333 -3.38 -2.63 17.33
N ARG A 334 -3.70 -3.11 18.54
CA ARG A 334 -4.44 -4.38 18.71
C ARG A 334 -5.78 -4.38 17.98
N ARG A 335 -6.55 -3.30 18.08
CA ARG A 335 -7.82 -3.13 17.36
C ARG A 335 -7.63 -3.26 15.84
N ASN A 336 -6.61 -2.65 15.26
CA ASN A 336 -6.36 -2.73 13.82
C ASN A 336 -6.05 -4.17 13.37
N TYR A 337 -5.25 -4.90 14.15
CA TYR A 337 -5.00 -6.33 13.88
C TYR A 337 -6.30 -7.13 13.93
N ARG A 338 -7.08 -6.97 15.01
CA ARG A 338 -8.39 -7.64 15.15
C ARG A 338 -9.32 -7.29 14.00
N GLN A 339 -9.36 -6.04 13.55
CA GLN A 339 -10.21 -5.61 12.43
C GLN A 339 -9.85 -6.26 11.10
N VAL A 340 -8.56 -6.47 10.81
CA VAL A 340 -8.14 -7.19 9.59
C VAL A 340 -8.53 -8.65 9.67
N TYR A 341 -8.30 -9.31 10.81
CA TYR A 341 -8.71 -10.69 11.03
C TYR A 341 -10.23 -10.90 11.10
N ALA A 342 -10.98 -9.89 11.55
CA ALA A 342 -12.44 -9.86 11.57
C ALA A 342 -13.05 -9.50 10.19
N SER A 343 -12.22 -9.29 9.17
CA SER A 343 -12.71 -9.07 7.81
C SER A 343 -13.57 -10.25 7.36
N PRO A 344 -14.75 -10.00 6.76
CA PRO A 344 -15.57 -11.08 6.19
C PRO A 344 -14.87 -11.81 5.03
N ASP A 345 -13.83 -11.20 4.45
CA ASP A 345 -13.07 -11.76 3.34
C ASP A 345 -11.84 -12.59 3.82
N TRP A 346 -11.52 -12.56 5.13
CA TRP A 346 -10.36 -13.27 5.70
C TRP A 346 -10.50 -14.80 5.71
N PRO A 347 -11.62 -15.40 6.16
CA PRO A 347 -11.70 -16.85 6.32
C PRO A 347 -11.39 -17.61 5.03
N ASP A 348 -11.94 -17.17 3.90
CA ASP A 348 -11.74 -17.84 2.61
C ASP A 348 -10.31 -17.71 2.07
N ALA A 349 -9.58 -16.65 2.44
CA ALA A 349 -8.18 -16.45 2.04
C ALA A 349 -7.20 -17.22 2.93
N ALA A 350 -7.53 -17.43 4.21
CA ALA A 350 -6.65 -18.09 5.18
C ALA A 350 -6.96 -19.58 5.40
N LYS A 351 -8.13 -20.08 4.96
CA LYS A 351 -8.62 -21.44 5.22
C LYS A 351 -7.63 -22.57 4.91
N GLU A 352 -6.90 -22.43 3.81
CA GLU A 352 -5.92 -23.44 3.34
C GLU A 352 -4.51 -22.88 3.19
N LEU A 353 -4.34 -21.58 3.38
CA LEU A 353 -3.08 -20.89 3.11
C LEU A 353 -2.41 -20.53 4.44
N PRO A 354 -1.24 -21.09 4.74
CA PRO A 354 -0.42 -20.61 5.84
C PRO A 354 0.15 -19.21 5.54
N TRP A 355 0.19 -18.32 6.55
CA TRP A 355 0.70 -16.95 6.39
C TRP A 355 1.95 -16.70 7.23
N ILE A 356 3.01 -16.26 6.56
CA ILE A 356 4.30 -15.86 7.14
C ILE A 356 4.46 -14.36 6.90
N HIS A 357 4.79 -13.61 7.96
CA HIS A 357 4.73 -12.15 7.94
C HIS A 357 6.11 -11.52 8.15
N VAL A 358 6.29 -10.38 7.50
CA VAL A 358 7.27 -9.33 7.84
C VAL A 358 6.44 -8.06 8.08
N TYR A 359 6.88 -7.14 8.94
CA TYR A 359 6.24 -5.81 9.03
C TYR A 359 6.90 -4.83 8.07
N ASP A 360 6.19 -3.74 7.81
CA ASP A 360 6.74 -2.53 7.26
C ASP A 360 6.44 -1.33 8.18
N ASP A 361 6.45 -0.11 7.67
CA ASP A 361 6.27 1.10 8.47
C ASP A 361 4.84 1.26 8.98
N HIS A 362 3.80 0.90 8.23
CA HIS A 362 2.43 1.14 8.68
C HIS A 362 1.95 0.22 9.82
N GLU A 363 2.72 -0.81 10.18
CA GLU A 363 2.60 -1.49 11.48
C GLU A 363 3.00 -0.60 12.66
N ILE A 364 3.78 0.45 12.44
CA ILE A 364 4.39 1.32 13.45
C ILE A 364 3.94 2.77 13.26
N GLN A 365 4.42 3.41 12.20
CA GLN A 365 4.10 4.76 11.73
C GLN A 365 4.75 4.94 10.35
N ASN A 366 4.07 5.64 9.43
CA ASN A 366 4.55 5.96 8.08
C ASN A 366 6.01 6.48 8.08
N ASP A 367 6.81 5.95 7.17
CA ASP A 367 8.24 6.20 6.96
C ASP A 367 9.10 6.02 8.23
N TRP A 368 8.69 5.21 9.22
CA TRP A 368 9.37 5.16 10.51
C TRP A 368 10.80 4.58 10.43
N ASP A 369 11.74 5.31 11.02
CA ASP A 369 13.18 5.04 11.09
C ASP A 369 13.72 5.19 12.53
N GLY A 370 12.82 5.12 13.51
CA GLY A 370 13.08 5.49 14.90
C GLY A 370 13.54 4.33 15.80
N ASN A 371 14.00 3.21 15.27
CA ASN A 371 14.53 2.05 16.02
C ASN A 371 13.69 1.52 17.20
N THR A 372 13.89 1.98 18.43
CA THR A 372 13.08 1.57 19.60
C THR A 372 12.44 2.76 20.29
N THR A 373 12.16 3.82 19.52
CA THR A 373 11.39 5.00 19.96
C THR A 373 10.07 4.61 20.62
N SER A 374 9.49 5.53 21.40
CA SER A 374 8.35 5.29 22.30
C SER A 374 7.11 4.67 21.66
N VAL A 375 6.93 4.80 20.34
CA VAL A 375 5.83 4.19 19.59
C VAL A 375 6.05 2.69 19.34
N PHE A 376 7.29 2.24 19.22
CA PHE A 376 7.65 0.88 18.81
C PHE A 376 7.13 -0.21 19.78
N PRO A 377 7.20 -0.07 21.12
CA PRO A 377 6.67 -1.10 22.02
C PRO A 377 5.16 -1.35 21.84
N ALA A 378 4.37 -0.29 21.63
CA ALA A 378 2.93 -0.43 21.42
C ALA A 378 2.60 -1.06 20.06
N ALA A 379 3.39 -0.74 19.03
CA ALA A 379 3.27 -1.30 17.69
C ALA A 379 3.71 -2.77 17.61
N ASN A 380 4.83 -3.10 18.26
CA ASN A 380 5.43 -4.43 18.21
C ASN A 380 4.65 -5.47 19.03
N ASP A 381 3.90 -5.07 20.06
CA ASP A 381 3.11 -6.00 20.89
C ASP A 381 2.13 -6.89 20.08
N PRO A 382 1.18 -6.35 19.30
CA PRO A 382 0.32 -7.20 18.48
C PRO A 382 1.10 -7.90 17.36
N TYR A 383 2.15 -7.29 16.81
CA TYR A 383 2.98 -7.99 15.81
C TYR A 383 3.66 -9.24 16.40
N GLU A 384 4.18 -9.17 17.62
CA GLU A 384 4.80 -10.29 18.32
C GLU A 384 3.78 -11.42 18.53
N HIS A 385 2.60 -11.08 19.02
CA HIS A 385 1.55 -12.01 19.39
C HIS A 385 0.85 -12.65 18.19
N TYR A 386 0.48 -11.85 17.19
CA TYR A 386 -0.27 -12.34 16.03
C TYR A 386 0.62 -12.89 14.93
N HIS A 387 1.84 -12.37 14.74
CA HIS A 387 2.70 -12.70 13.60
C HIS A 387 3.99 -13.44 13.99
N ILE A 388 4.85 -12.86 14.83
CA ILE A 388 6.15 -13.47 15.19
C ILE A 388 5.96 -14.84 15.82
N SER A 389 4.99 -14.97 16.72
CA SER A 389 4.68 -16.23 17.42
C SER A 389 4.39 -17.40 16.47
N ALA A 390 3.93 -17.11 15.25
CA ALA A 390 3.54 -18.08 14.24
C ALA A 390 4.57 -18.19 13.10
N ASN A 391 5.55 -17.29 13.02
CA ASN A 391 6.62 -17.31 12.03
C ASN A 391 7.67 -18.39 12.34
N PRO A 392 8.56 -18.72 11.38
CA PRO A 392 9.78 -19.46 11.69
C PRO A 392 10.60 -18.77 12.80
N PRO A 393 11.40 -19.52 13.58
CA PRO A 393 12.28 -18.93 14.58
C PRO A 393 13.23 -17.89 13.99
N ALA A 394 13.41 -16.79 14.72
CA ALA A 394 14.36 -15.74 14.40
C ALA A 394 15.79 -16.28 14.26
N VAL A 395 16.59 -15.65 13.39
CA VAL A 395 18.03 -16.01 13.24
C VAL A 395 18.75 -15.85 14.58
N ARG A 396 18.33 -14.86 15.37
CA ARG A 396 18.78 -14.62 16.74
C ARG A 396 17.58 -14.38 17.64
N LYS A 397 17.64 -14.90 18.86
CA LYS A 397 16.59 -14.72 19.86
C LYS A 397 16.37 -13.22 20.15
N GLY A 398 15.13 -12.76 20.06
CA GLY A 398 14.74 -11.37 20.31
C GLY A 398 14.83 -10.44 19.09
N GLU A 399 15.28 -10.97 17.95
CA GLU A 399 15.21 -10.28 16.66
C GLU A 399 13.95 -10.67 15.89
N THR A 400 13.58 -9.84 14.93
CA THR A 400 12.37 -9.93 14.10
C THR A 400 12.65 -10.59 12.75
N TYR A 401 13.90 -10.59 12.28
CA TYR A 401 14.32 -11.26 11.05
C TYR A 401 14.61 -12.75 11.27
N PHE A 402 14.26 -13.55 10.27
CA PHE A 402 14.35 -15.01 10.34
C PHE A 402 14.82 -15.59 9.00
N SER A 403 15.13 -16.90 9.00
CA SER A 403 15.43 -17.64 7.77
C SER A 403 14.89 -19.06 7.89
N PHE A 404 14.48 -19.65 6.77
CA PHE A 404 14.05 -21.05 6.73
C PHE A 404 14.35 -21.67 5.36
N THR A 405 14.26 -22.99 5.28
CA THR A 405 14.46 -23.75 4.04
C THR A 405 13.28 -24.68 3.84
N GLN A 406 12.64 -24.59 2.68
CA GLN A 406 11.43 -25.32 2.37
C GLN A 406 11.40 -25.71 0.89
N GLY A 407 11.17 -26.99 0.62
CA GLY A 407 11.23 -27.53 -0.73
C GLY A 407 12.55 -27.17 -1.44
N PRO A 408 12.54 -26.69 -2.69
CA PRO A 408 13.74 -26.40 -3.47
C PRO A 408 14.38 -25.02 -3.18
N ALA A 409 13.92 -24.31 -2.13
CA ALA A 409 14.36 -22.94 -1.86
C ALA A 409 14.70 -22.69 -0.38
N THR A 410 15.58 -21.72 -0.14
CA THR A 410 15.81 -21.12 1.17
C THR A 410 15.44 -19.64 1.15
N PHE A 411 14.97 -19.13 2.28
CA PHE A 411 14.39 -17.81 2.43
C PHE A 411 15.10 -17.05 3.55
N PHE A 412 15.32 -15.76 3.36
CA PHE A 412 15.77 -14.84 4.40
C PHE A 412 14.83 -13.63 4.44
N MET A 413 14.21 -13.40 5.58
CA MET A 413 13.20 -12.36 5.77
C MET A 413 13.83 -11.22 6.54
N LEU A 414 13.97 -10.08 5.90
CA LEU A 414 14.60 -8.90 6.48
C LEU A 414 13.63 -8.15 7.39
N ASP A 415 14.18 -7.56 8.44
CA ASP A 415 13.66 -6.33 9.03
C ASP A 415 14.34 -5.14 8.36
N THR A 416 13.55 -4.26 7.75
CA THR A 416 14.02 -3.06 7.03
C THR A 416 13.50 -1.77 7.68
N ARG A 417 13.07 -1.81 8.95
CA ARG A 417 12.59 -0.64 9.69
C ARG A 417 13.35 -0.41 10.98
N ARG A 418 13.55 -1.43 11.82
CA ARG A 418 14.07 -1.26 13.18
C ARG A 418 15.53 -0.80 13.23
N TYR A 419 16.36 -1.27 12.31
CA TYR A 419 17.82 -1.06 12.39
C TYR A 419 18.35 0.00 11.43
N ARG A 420 17.47 0.63 10.64
CA ARG A 420 17.88 1.56 9.59
C ARG A 420 18.35 2.90 10.15
N SER A 421 19.26 3.51 9.42
CA SER A 421 19.63 4.92 9.62
C SER A 421 18.45 5.82 9.26
N PRO A 422 18.34 7.04 9.79
CA PRO A 422 17.23 7.92 9.46
C PRO A 422 17.10 8.22 7.97
N ASN A 423 15.85 8.42 7.52
CA ASN A 423 15.54 8.94 6.22
C ASN A 423 16.06 10.38 6.11
N ASP A 424 16.84 10.65 5.06
CA ASP A 424 17.46 11.95 4.80
C ASP A 424 17.58 12.17 3.29
N ASN A 425 18.14 13.32 2.88
CA ASN A 425 18.29 13.67 1.47
C ASN A 425 19.50 13.00 0.79
N THR A 426 20.10 11.97 1.41
CA THR A 426 21.24 11.23 0.87
C THR A 426 20.80 9.89 0.30
N ASN A 427 21.59 9.34 -0.62
CA ASN A 427 21.40 7.99 -1.15
C ASN A 427 22.14 6.91 -0.32
N GLY A 428 22.71 7.28 0.83
CA GLY A 428 23.43 6.35 1.72
C GLY A 428 24.75 5.81 1.16
N SER A 429 25.38 6.49 0.20
CA SER A 429 26.70 6.15 -0.32
C SER A 429 27.66 7.34 -0.35
N ASP A 430 28.96 7.08 -0.17
CA ASP A 430 30.01 8.08 -0.37
C ASP A 430 30.13 8.40 -1.88
N PRO A 431 30.11 9.68 -2.28
CA PRO A 431 30.10 10.06 -3.70
C PRO A 431 31.42 9.78 -4.44
N ILE A 432 32.51 9.51 -3.71
CA ILE A 432 33.83 9.22 -4.29
C ILE A 432 34.08 7.71 -4.28
N THR A 433 33.89 7.05 -3.13
CA THR A 433 34.24 5.63 -2.97
C THR A 433 33.08 4.67 -3.25
N GLY A 434 31.84 5.14 -3.12
CA GLY A 434 30.63 4.31 -3.16
C GLY A 434 30.38 3.53 -1.86
N ASP A 435 31.21 3.73 -0.82
CA ASP A 435 31.09 3.03 0.46
C ASP A 435 29.78 3.41 1.18
N PRO A 436 29.20 2.51 2.00
CA PRO A 436 28.00 2.82 2.76
C PRO A 436 28.22 3.95 3.77
N THR A 437 27.38 4.98 3.69
CA THR A 437 27.28 6.05 4.70
C THR A 437 26.05 5.88 5.59
N LYS A 438 25.10 5.03 5.16
CA LYS A 438 23.89 4.63 5.89
C LYS A 438 23.75 3.11 5.84
N THR A 439 22.99 2.58 6.79
CA THR A 439 22.61 1.16 6.86
C THR A 439 21.10 1.03 6.94
N MET A 440 20.52 0.07 6.22
CA MET A 440 19.12 -0.35 6.32
C MET A 440 18.98 -1.44 7.40
N LEU A 441 19.93 -2.38 7.45
CA LEU A 441 19.83 -3.60 8.27
C LEU A 441 20.54 -3.48 9.63
N GLY A 442 21.39 -2.48 9.83
CA GLY A 442 22.36 -2.47 10.91
C GLY A 442 23.44 -3.56 10.74
N ALA A 443 24.51 -3.44 11.51
CA ALA A 443 25.69 -4.30 11.36
C ALA A 443 25.40 -5.80 11.61
N GLN A 444 24.54 -6.12 12.58
CA GLN A 444 24.28 -7.51 12.98
C GLN A 444 23.50 -8.27 11.91
N GLN A 445 22.36 -7.74 11.47
CA GLN A 445 21.53 -8.39 10.46
C GLN A 445 22.23 -8.41 9.09
N LEU A 446 22.99 -7.36 8.73
CA LEU A 446 23.83 -7.40 7.53
C LEU A 446 24.83 -8.55 7.58
N SER A 447 25.52 -8.74 8.72
CA SER A 447 26.47 -9.85 8.87
C SER A 447 25.79 -11.22 8.75
N ASP A 448 24.60 -11.39 9.33
CA ASP A 448 23.84 -12.63 9.26
C ASP A 448 23.34 -12.91 7.83
N LEU A 449 22.90 -11.89 7.11
CA LEU A 449 22.50 -11.98 5.70
C LEU A 449 23.68 -12.40 4.82
N LEU A 450 24.85 -11.78 4.99
CA LEU A 450 26.05 -12.13 4.23
C LEU A 450 26.50 -13.56 4.52
N ALA A 451 26.43 -14.01 5.77
CA ALA A 451 26.69 -15.40 6.14
C ALA A 451 25.69 -16.36 5.48
N TRP A 452 24.39 -16.00 5.45
CA TRP A 452 23.35 -16.78 4.78
C TRP A 452 23.57 -16.86 3.27
N LEU A 453 23.98 -15.78 2.60
CA LEU A 453 24.30 -15.79 1.17
C LEU A 453 25.50 -16.71 0.88
N GLN A 454 26.53 -16.67 1.72
CA GLN A 454 27.77 -17.43 1.51
C GLN A 454 27.64 -18.93 1.79
N ARG A 455 26.71 -19.33 2.68
CA ARG A 455 26.58 -20.73 3.11
C ARG A 455 26.22 -21.68 1.94
N PRO A 456 26.78 -22.90 1.90
CA PRO A 456 26.33 -23.93 0.97
C PRO A 456 24.91 -24.39 1.32
N GLU A 457 24.12 -24.72 0.30
CA GLU A 457 22.74 -25.18 0.49
C GLU A 457 22.64 -26.71 0.41
N PRO A 458 21.65 -27.33 1.08
CA PRO A 458 21.38 -28.76 0.97
C PRO A 458 21.11 -29.21 -0.47
N GLN A 459 21.33 -30.50 -0.73
CA GLN A 459 21.08 -31.08 -2.05
C GLN A 459 19.63 -30.82 -2.50
N GLY A 460 19.46 -30.33 -3.74
CA GLY A 460 18.16 -30.04 -4.35
C GLY A 460 17.63 -28.63 -4.06
N VAL A 461 18.21 -27.90 -3.10
CA VAL A 461 17.92 -26.47 -2.91
C VAL A 461 18.69 -25.68 -3.97
N LYS A 462 17.95 -24.97 -4.81
CA LYS A 462 18.46 -24.31 -6.02
C LYS A 462 18.15 -22.81 -6.06
N TRP A 463 17.42 -22.30 -5.07
CA TRP A 463 17.05 -20.89 -4.99
C TRP A 463 17.30 -20.33 -3.60
N LYS A 464 17.91 -19.14 -3.55
CA LYS A 464 17.95 -18.25 -2.39
C LYS A 464 16.98 -17.10 -2.65
N ILE A 465 15.99 -16.93 -1.78
CA ILE A 465 14.97 -15.90 -1.90
C ILE A 465 15.15 -14.91 -0.74
N LEU A 466 15.55 -13.69 -1.07
CA LEU A 466 15.62 -12.59 -0.11
C LEU A 466 14.28 -11.86 -0.10
N VAL A 467 13.75 -11.59 1.09
CA VAL A 467 12.48 -10.91 1.28
C VAL A 467 12.73 -9.59 2.00
N SER A 468 12.32 -8.48 1.37
CA SER A 468 12.43 -7.11 1.88
C SER A 468 11.03 -6.50 1.94
N SER A 469 10.68 -5.72 2.97
CA SER A 469 9.36 -5.05 2.95
C SER A 469 9.30 -3.97 1.88
N VAL A 470 10.39 -3.19 1.76
CA VAL A 470 10.55 -2.11 0.77
C VAL A 470 11.31 -2.56 -0.49
N PRO A 471 11.08 -1.90 -1.65
CA PRO A 471 11.78 -2.21 -2.90
C PRO A 471 13.31 -2.10 -2.81
N PHE A 472 13.97 -3.10 -3.36
CA PHE A 472 15.42 -3.18 -3.50
C PHE A 472 15.92 -2.37 -4.71
N THR A 473 15.12 -2.25 -5.77
CA THR A 473 15.46 -1.42 -6.92
C THR A 473 15.55 0.06 -6.58
N LYS A 474 16.46 0.76 -7.25
CA LYS A 474 16.59 2.22 -7.21
C LYS A 474 15.65 2.95 -8.18
N ASN A 475 14.81 2.25 -8.95
CA ASN A 475 14.04 2.89 -10.03
C ASN A 475 12.77 3.63 -9.54
N TRP A 476 12.38 3.49 -8.28
CA TRP A 476 11.36 4.34 -7.66
C TRP A 476 11.96 5.62 -7.08
N TRP A 477 11.55 6.76 -7.65
CA TRP A 477 12.09 8.07 -7.29
C TRP A 477 11.27 8.81 -6.23
N PHE A 478 9.96 8.60 -6.24
CA PHE A 478 9.08 9.14 -5.20
C PHE A 478 9.28 8.33 -3.91
N GLY A 479 9.47 9.02 -2.77
CA GLY A 479 9.79 8.36 -1.49
C GLY A 479 11.13 7.61 -1.50
N ALA A 480 12.08 8.02 -2.35
CA ALA A 480 13.37 7.35 -2.55
C ALA A 480 14.15 7.07 -1.26
N GLN A 481 14.12 8.02 -0.32
CA GLN A 481 14.80 7.94 0.97
C GLN A 481 14.33 6.75 1.82
N ASP A 482 13.10 6.29 1.63
CA ASP A 482 12.46 5.25 2.44
C ASP A 482 12.80 3.82 1.97
N THR A 483 13.26 3.69 0.72
CA THR A 483 13.59 2.39 0.08
C THR A 483 15.09 2.17 0.02
N TRP A 484 15.52 1.02 -0.52
CA TRP A 484 16.95 0.75 -0.75
C TRP A 484 17.65 1.79 -1.65
N ARG A 485 16.91 2.65 -2.37
CA ARG A 485 17.46 3.83 -3.06
C ARG A 485 18.13 4.83 -2.10
N GLY A 486 17.68 4.90 -0.84
CA GLY A 486 18.28 5.70 0.23
C GLY A 486 19.51 5.06 0.88
N TYR A 487 19.88 3.84 0.48
CA TYR A 487 20.91 3.00 1.14
C TYR A 487 21.80 2.27 0.11
N LEU A 488 22.20 2.97 -0.97
CA LEU A 488 22.87 2.38 -2.13
C LEU A 488 24.22 1.73 -1.81
N GLY A 489 24.96 2.25 -0.83
CA GLY A 489 26.24 1.66 -0.43
C GLY A 489 26.08 0.28 0.22
N GLU A 490 25.14 0.14 1.17
CA GLU A 490 24.85 -1.16 1.78
C GLU A 490 24.18 -2.11 0.78
N ARG A 491 23.29 -1.59 -0.07
CA ARG A 491 22.68 -2.33 -1.18
C ARG A 491 23.74 -2.96 -2.09
N GLN A 492 24.82 -2.23 -2.40
CA GLN A 492 25.89 -2.72 -3.26
C GLN A 492 26.65 -3.89 -2.62
N ILE A 493 26.92 -3.83 -1.30
CA ILE A 493 27.55 -4.93 -0.56
C ILE A 493 26.72 -6.21 -0.69
N ILE A 494 25.40 -6.09 -0.57
CA ILE A 494 24.48 -7.21 -0.67
C ILE A 494 24.43 -7.76 -2.11
N LEU A 495 24.36 -6.89 -3.12
CA LEU A 495 24.38 -7.30 -4.54
C LEU A 495 25.63 -8.09 -4.89
N GLU A 496 26.81 -7.64 -4.46
CA GLU A 496 28.07 -8.37 -4.71
C GLU A 496 28.08 -9.74 -4.04
N ALA A 497 27.53 -9.85 -2.83
CA ALA A 497 27.39 -11.12 -2.15
C ALA A 497 26.40 -12.06 -2.87
N MET A 498 25.35 -11.53 -3.49
CA MET A 498 24.42 -12.32 -4.32
C MET A 498 25.06 -12.75 -5.65
N TRP A 499 25.81 -11.85 -6.30
CA TRP A 499 26.55 -12.22 -7.51
C TRP A 499 27.63 -13.27 -7.23
N ASP A 500 28.25 -13.24 -6.04
CA ASP A 500 29.15 -14.31 -5.57
C ASP A 500 28.45 -15.67 -5.46
N VAL A 501 27.15 -15.71 -5.14
CA VAL A 501 26.34 -16.95 -5.21
C VAL A 501 26.22 -17.41 -6.67
N GLY A 502 25.83 -16.51 -7.57
CA GLY A 502 25.67 -16.83 -8.98
C GLY A 502 26.95 -17.26 -9.68
N LEU A 503 28.11 -16.73 -9.25
CA LEU A 503 29.45 -17.09 -9.74
C LEU A 503 29.85 -18.54 -9.37
N LYS A 504 29.45 -19.02 -8.19
CA LYS A 504 29.65 -20.44 -7.81
C LYS A 504 28.81 -21.37 -8.70
N GLY A 505 27.68 -20.88 -9.19
CA GLY A 505 26.77 -21.59 -10.08
C GLY A 505 25.83 -22.56 -9.35
N GLY A 506 24.76 -22.98 -10.04
CA GLY A 506 23.81 -23.98 -9.53
C GLY A 506 22.78 -23.48 -8.52
N ILE A 507 22.85 -22.21 -8.10
CA ILE A 507 21.87 -21.55 -7.22
C ILE A 507 21.50 -20.19 -7.82
N GLY A 508 20.20 -19.94 -7.98
CA GLY A 508 19.67 -18.63 -8.37
C GLY A 508 19.32 -17.77 -7.14
N VAL A 509 19.37 -16.45 -7.30
CA VAL A 509 18.99 -15.49 -6.25
C VAL A 509 17.85 -14.61 -6.76
N VAL A 510 16.77 -14.52 -5.98
CA VAL A 510 15.61 -13.68 -6.25
C VAL A 510 15.30 -12.82 -5.02
N ILE A 511 14.83 -11.60 -5.25
CA ILE A 511 14.33 -10.68 -4.24
C ILE A 511 12.82 -10.52 -4.40
N LEU A 512 12.08 -10.52 -3.30
CA LEU A 512 10.65 -10.21 -3.27
C LEU A 512 10.43 -9.01 -2.35
N SER A 513 9.61 -8.05 -2.80
CA SER A 513 9.32 -6.82 -2.05
C SER A 513 7.91 -6.25 -2.26
N GLY A 514 7.54 -5.23 -1.46
CA GLY A 514 6.21 -4.62 -1.40
C GLY A 514 6.24 -3.06 -1.39
N ASP A 515 5.52 -2.44 -0.44
CA ASP A 515 5.42 -0.98 -0.17
C ASP A 515 4.73 -0.11 -1.26
N ARG A 516 5.21 -0.14 -2.50
CA ARG A 516 4.95 0.95 -3.48
C ARG A 516 3.56 1.07 -4.10
N HIS A 517 2.65 0.16 -3.79
CA HIS A 517 1.29 0.06 -4.36
C HIS A 517 1.27 -0.10 -5.89
N GLU A 518 2.37 -0.59 -6.43
CA GLU A 518 2.63 -0.78 -7.85
C GLU A 518 3.33 -2.13 -8.05
N PHE A 519 3.40 -2.64 -9.28
CA PHE A 519 4.22 -3.80 -9.62
C PHE A 519 5.41 -3.42 -10.49
N ALA A 520 6.60 -3.90 -10.14
CA ALA A 520 7.74 -3.93 -11.04
C ALA A 520 8.55 -5.23 -10.91
N ALA A 521 9.02 -5.73 -12.05
CA ALA A 521 10.06 -6.73 -12.15
C ALA A 521 11.35 -6.05 -12.62
N THR A 522 12.44 -6.21 -11.87
CA THR A 522 13.72 -5.57 -12.14
C THR A 522 14.85 -6.60 -12.13
N ALA A 523 15.75 -6.56 -13.11
CA ALA A 523 17.00 -7.32 -13.11
C ALA A 523 18.17 -6.46 -12.61
N PHE A 524 19.05 -7.08 -11.83
CA PHE A 524 20.31 -6.51 -11.35
C PHE A 524 21.49 -7.32 -11.93
N PRO A 525 21.86 -7.05 -13.20
CA PRO A 525 23.02 -7.70 -13.81
C PRO A 525 24.30 -7.27 -13.08
N PRO A 526 25.34 -8.11 -13.03
CA PRO A 526 26.65 -7.67 -12.57
C PRO A 526 27.29 -6.70 -13.58
N PRO A 527 28.22 -5.83 -13.12
CA PRO A 527 28.95 -4.92 -14.01
C PRO A 527 29.73 -5.68 -15.11
N PRO A 528 29.79 -5.15 -16.34
CA PRO A 528 30.50 -5.78 -17.44
C PRO A 528 32.02 -5.85 -17.18
N PRO A 529 32.72 -6.95 -17.59
CA PRO A 529 34.13 -7.17 -17.27
C PRO A 529 35.13 -6.11 -17.80
N ASN A 530 34.71 -5.33 -18.81
CA ASN A 530 35.52 -4.34 -19.53
C ASN A 530 34.83 -2.96 -19.64
N GLY A 531 33.66 -2.77 -19.02
CA GLY A 531 32.92 -1.50 -19.13
C GLY A 531 33.32 -0.51 -18.03
N LYS A 532 33.02 0.77 -18.26
CA LYS A 532 33.05 1.77 -17.19
C LYS A 532 31.94 1.42 -16.20
N GLU A 533 32.31 1.26 -14.93
CA GLU A 533 31.38 0.95 -13.84
C GLU A 533 30.35 2.09 -13.69
N GLU A 534 29.13 1.75 -13.27
CA GLU A 534 28.23 2.78 -12.78
C GLU A 534 28.85 3.40 -11.53
N ILE A 535 29.11 4.71 -11.56
CA ILE A 535 29.55 5.42 -10.36
C ILE A 535 28.32 5.55 -9.47
N ILE A 536 28.25 4.68 -8.46
CA ILE A 536 27.29 4.77 -7.37
C ILE A 536 27.67 6.01 -6.56
N GLY A 537 26.72 6.93 -6.32
CA GLY A 537 26.97 8.13 -5.52
C GLY A 537 26.87 9.47 -6.24
N LEU A 538 26.65 9.51 -7.56
CA LEU A 538 26.42 10.77 -8.27
C LEU A 538 24.96 11.22 -8.22
N GLY A 539 24.62 11.96 -7.18
CA GLY A 539 23.52 12.93 -7.22
C GLY A 539 22.65 12.96 -5.95
N PRO A 540 22.19 14.15 -5.53
CA PRO A 540 21.13 14.26 -4.52
C PRO A 540 19.87 13.53 -5.00
N ILE A 541 19.04 13.07 -4.06
CA ILE A 541 17.68 12.60 -4.38
C ILE A 541 16.97 13.76 -5.12
N GLY A 542 16.64 13.57 -6.39
CA GLY A 542 16.10 14.63 -7.25
C GLY A 542 14.83 15.28 -6.70
N VAL A 543 14.51 16.48 -7.22
CA VAL A 543 13.42 17.40 -6.82
C VAL A 543 12.01 16.77 -6.70
N GLY A 544 11.82 15.51 -7.14
CA GLY A 544 10.58 14.73 -6.98
C GLY A 544 10.32 14.13 -5.59
N ALA A 545 11.20 14.37 -4.61
CA ALA A 545 11.06 13.88 -3.22
C ALA A 545 10.37 14.85 -2.25
N GLN A 546 9.82 15.98 -2.74
CA GLN A 546 8.99 16.91 -1.95
C GLN A 546 7.57 16.94 -2.54
N PRO A 547 6.51 16.94 -1.71
CA PRO A 547 5.15 17.10 -2.21
C PRO A 547 4.96 18.53 -2.73
N LEU A 548 4.61 18.67 -4.02
CA LEU A 548 4.00 19.86 -4.64
C LEU A 548 4.55 21.24 -4.18
N ALA A 549 5.71 21.65 -4.71
CA ALA A 549 6.04 23.06 -4.90
C ALA A 549 7.02 23.24 -6.08
N GLY A 550 6.71 24.15 -7.00
CA GLY A 550 7.38 24.31 -8.27
C GLY A 550 8.72 25.07 -8.26
N PHE A 551 9.42 24.90 -9.40
CA PHE A 551 10.52 25.68 -9.97
C PHE A 551 11.87 25.78 -9.22
N ALA A 552 12.89 25.14 -9.81
CA ALA A 552 14.19 25.76 -10.06
C ALA A 552 14.91 25.03 -11.24
N PRO A 553 15.35 25.74 -12.30
CA PRO A 553 16.34 25.23 -13.24
C PRO A 553 17.74 25.43 -12.65
N ASP A 554 18.72 24.66 -13.13
CA ASP A 554 20.15 24.72 -12.80
C ASP A 554 20.59 24.14 -11.44
N THR A 555 20.64 22.81 -11.36
CA THR A 555 21.70 22.14 -10.61
C THR A 555 22.62 21.45 -11.59
N ALA A 556 23.80 22.05 -11.80
CA ALA A 556 24.89 21.47 -12.55
C ALA A 556 25.13 20.02 -12.08
N LEU A 557 24.97 19.08 -13.02
CA LEU A 557 25.51 17.73 -12.89
C LEU A 557 26.98 17.88 -12.52
N LEU A 558 27.35 17.50 -11.29
CA LEU A 558 28.75 17.31 -10.94
C LEU A 558 29.26 16.19 -11.84
N THR A 559 29.88 16.57 -12.95
CA THR A 559 30.61 15.64 -13.80
C THR A 559 31.74 15.06 -12.96
N PRO A 560 31.83 13.73 -12.80
CA PRO A 560 32.94 13.13 -12.07
C PRO A 560 34.24 13.54 -12.74
N ASP A 561 35.19 14.05 -11.93
CA ASP A 561 36.52 14.40 -12.41
C ASP A 561 37.15 13.12 -12.97
N ALA A 562 37.38 13.10 -14.30
CA ALA A 562 37.82 11.95 -15.08
C ALA A 562 39.23 11.43 -14.69
N LYS A 563 39.79 11.92 -13.59
CA LYS A 563 41.13 11.60 -13.09
C LYS A 563 41.14 10.71 -11.85
N SER A 564 40.01 10.40 -11.21
CA SER A 564 40.00 9.38 -10.16
C SER A 564 39.96 7.98 -10.80
N SER A 565 41.14 7.44 -11.08
CA SER A 565 41.29 6.04 -11.47
C SER A 565 41.13 5.14 -10.24
N LEU A 566 39.91 5.03 -9.73
CA LEU A 566 39.53 3.98 -8.77
C LEU A 566 39.48 2.62 -9.50
N ARG A 567 40.66 2.13 -9.92
CA ARG A 567 40.84 0.74 -10.35
C ARG A 567 40.89 -0.14 -9.10
N THR A 568 39.74 -0.36 -8.47
CA THR A 568 39.60 -1.52 -7.60
C THR A 568 39.50 -2.75 -8.51
N LYS A 569 40.36 -3.76 -8.32
CA LYS A 569 40.23 -5.05 -9.00
C LYS A 569 38.99 -5.75 -8.45
N ARG A 570 37.78 -5.37 -8.88
CA ARG A 570 36.55 -6.08 -8.52
C ARG A 570 36.56 -7.47 -9.16
N LYS A 571 35.89 -8.42 -8.50
CA LYS A 571 35.68 -9.76 -9.02
C LYS A 571 34.90 -9.67 -10.34
N ARG A 572 35.12 -10.64 -11.24
CA ARG A 572 34.37 -10.73 -12.49
C ARG A 572 33.24 -11.74 -12.33
N TRP A 573 32.01 -11.27 -12.34
CA TRP A 573 30.82 -12.12 -12.29
C TRP A 573 30.25 -12.35 -13.70
N PRO A 574 29.74 -13.55 -14.02
CA PRO A 574 29.09 -13.81 -15.29
C PRO A 574 27.70 -13.16 -15.32
N LEU A 575 27.19 -12.79 -16.50
CA LEU A 575 25.82 -12.26 -16.64
C LEU A 575 24.76 -13.24 -16.10
N SER A 576 25.06 -14.53 -16.08
CA SER A 576 24.21 -15.55 -15.50
C SER A 576 23.98 -15.35 -13.98
N ALA A 577 24.85 -14.61 -13.30
CA ALA A 577 24.68 -14.25 -11.87
C ALA A 577 23.66 -13.13 -11.63
N THR A 578 22.95 -12.66 -12.67
CA THR A 578 21.90 -11.62 -12.55
C THR A 578 20.87 -11.97 -11.48
N VAL A 579 20.68 -11.06 -10.54
CA VAL A 579 19.63 -11.13 -9.51
C VAL A 579 18.35 -10.53 -10.07
N HIS A 580 17.20 -11.06 -9.68
CA HIS A 580 15.90 -10.52 -10.10
C HIS A 580 15.07 -10.12 -8.88
N GLU A 581 14.46 -8.94 -8.92
CA GLU A 581 13.43 -8.52 -7.97
C GLU A 581 12.05 -8.58 -8.60
N PHE A 582 11.08 -9.06 -7.82
CA PHE A 582 9.65 -8.85 -8.05
C PHE A 582 9.06 -8.09 -6.87
N SER A 583 8.74 -6.82 -7.11
CA SER A 583 8.08 -5.94 -6.15
C SER A 583 6.59 -5.89 -6.49
N VAL A 584 5.72 -6.28 -5.56
CA VAL A 584 4.27 -6.34 -5.79
C VAL A 584 3.46 -5.89 -4.58
N SER A 585 2.64 -4.86 -4.81
CA SER A 585 1.62 -4.40 -3.87
C SER A 585 0.60 -3.53 -4.64
N PRO A 586 -0.56 -3.20 -4.04
CA PRO A 586 -1.07 -3.70 -2.75
C PRO A 586 -1.86 -4.99 -2.92
N LEU A 587 -2.05 -5.76 -1.85
CA LEU A 587 -3.01 -6.87 -1.86
C LEU A 587 -4.43 -6.31 -1.93
N SER A 588 -4.75 -5.28 -1.14
CA SER A 588 -6.08 -4.65 -1.13
C SER A 588 -5.98 -3.17 -0.74
N MET A 589 -5.74 -2.28 -1.69
CA MET A 589 -5.66 -0.84 -1.43
C MET A 589 -5.87 -0.04 -2.74
N PHE A 590 -5.09 1.01 -2.95
CA PHE A 590 -5.07 1.83 -4.15
C PHE A 590 -3.83 1.56 -4.97
N TYR A 591 -3.82 1.99 -6.21
CA TYR A 591 -2.59 2.19 -6.96
C TYR A 591 -2.34 3.66 -7.21
N LEU A 592 -1.08 4.05 -7.41
CA LEU A 592 -0.74 5.42 -7.70
C LEU A 592 -1.10 5.76 -9.17
N PRO A 593 -1.93 6.80 -9.41
CA PRO A 593 -2.28 7.20 -10.77
C PRO A 593 -1.13 7.87 -11.51
N VAL A 594 -0.15 8.40 -10.77
CA VAL A 594 1.07 9.00 -11.31
C VAL A 594 2.16 7.92 -11.36
N ARG A 595 2.86 7.82 -12.50
CA ARG A 595 3.94 6.83 -12.67
C ARG A 595 5.18 7.31 -11.93
N THR A 596 5.68 6.48 -11.01
CA THR A 596 6.79 6.84 -10.12
C THR A 596 8.05 6.01 -10.36
N TYR A 597 7.95 4.99 -11.23
CA TYR A 597 9.05 4.10 -11.61
C TYR A 597 9.70 4.55 -12.92
N THR A 598 10.99 4.84 -12.88
CA THR A 598 11.80 5.18 -14.07
C THR A 598 13.21 4.63 -13.93
N GLU A 599 13.68 3.93 -14.95
CA GLU A 599 15.07 3.47 -15.02
C GLU A 599 16.04 4.65 -14.87
N SER A 600 17.02 4.48 -13.99
CA SER A 600 18.04 5.50 -13.75
C SER A 600 19.44 4.91 -13.91
N SER A 601 20.28 5.62 -14.66
CA SER A 601 21.69 5.28 -14.82
C SER A 601 22.58 6.51 -14.70
N THR A 602 23.75 6.34 -14.09
CA THR A 602 24.86 7.29 -14.20
C THR A 602 25.82 6.96 -15.35
N SER A 603 25.54 5.90 -16.13
CA SER A 603 26.31 5.45 -17.30
C SER A 603 25.41 5.27 -18.53
N GLU A 604 25.82 5.83 -19.66
CA GLU A 604 25.14 5.60 -20.95
C GLU A 604 25.30 4.16 -21.47
N GLU A 605 26.31 3.43 -20.97
CA GLU A 605 26.69 2.10 -21.47
C GLU A 605 26.25 0.95 -20.56
N TYR A 606 25.80 1.22 -19.33
CA TYR A 606 25.42 0.20 -18.35
C TYR A 606 24.29 0.69 -17.43
N LEU A 607 23.27 -0.16 -17.22
CA LEU A 607 22.16 0.06 -16.30
C LEU A 607 22.24 -1.01 -15.19
N SER A 608 22.41 -0.61 -13.92
CA SER A 608 22.43 -1.57 -12.81
C SER A 608 21.06 -2.15 -12.47
N ASP A 609 20.00 -1.42 -12.79
CA ASP A 609 18.62 -1.72 -12.42
C ASP A 609 17.78 -1.71 -13.69
N VAL A 610 17.70 -2.87 -14.35
CA VAL A 610 17.04 -3.04 -15.65
C VAL A 610 15.57 -3.41 -15.42
N CYS A 611 14.67 -2.56 -15.87
CA CYS A 611 13.22 -2.81 -15.83
C CYS A 611 12.87 -3.93 -16.81
N ILE A 612 12.37 -5.04 -16.27
CA ILE A 612 11.79 -6.13 -17.07
C ILE A 612 10.34 -5.80 -17.38
N LYS A 613 9.59 -5.37 -16.36
CA LYS A 613 8.17 -5.06 -16.48
C LYS A 613 7.72 -4.10 -15.39
N TYR A 614 6.86 -3.16 -15.76
CA TYR A 614 6.21 -2.24 -14.84
C TYR A 614 4.69 -2.25 -15.10
N ILE A 615 3.90 -2.55 -14.07
CA ILE A 615 2.41 -2.60 -14.09
C ILE A 615 1.89 -1.86 -12.85
N PRO A 616 1.69 -0.55 -12.93
CA PRO A 616 1.26 0.25 -11.78
C PRO A 616 -0.22 0.05 -11.44
N ASP A 617 -1.08 -0.15 -12.44
CA ASP A 617 -2.54 -0.12 -12.27
C ASP A 617 -3.10 -1.37 -11.58
N GLY A 618 -4.15 -1.18 -10.77
CA GLY A 618 -4.92 -2.24 -10.11
C GLY A 618 -4.96 -2.10 -8.59
N ASN A 619 -6.12 -2.29 -7.98
CA ASN A 619 -6.33 -2.10 -6.53
C ASN A 619 -5.98 -3.36 -5.70
N SER A 620 -5.79 -4.49 -6.38
CA SER A 620 -5.30 -5.73 -5.81
C SER A 620 -4.24 -6.34 -6.71
N LYS A 621 -3.09 -6.69 -6.14
CA LYS A 621 -1.97 -7.33 -6.81
C LYS A 621 -1.32 -8.36 -5.88
N PHE A 622 -0.96 -9.50 -6.42
CA PHE A 622 -0.08 -10.45 -5.74
C PHE A 622 0.70 -11.27 -6.76
N GLY A 623 1.88 -11.71 -6.35
CA GLY A 623 2.75 -12.58 -7.13
C GLY A 623 2.62 -14.04 -6.71
N ALA A 624 2.66 -14.95 -7.66
CA ALA A 624 2.81 -16.38 -7.43
C ALA A 624 4.16 -16.85 -8.00
N VAL A 625 4.98 -17.45 -7.15
CA VAL A 625 6.28 -18.01 -7.51
C VAL A 625 6.14 -19.53 -7.53
N SER A 626 6.42 -20.15 -8.66
CA SER A 626 6.39 -21.60 -8.84
C SER A 626 7.77 -22.12 -9.27
N ILE A 627 8.38 -22.97 -8.46
CA ILE A 627 9.69 -23.56 -8.72
C ILE A 627 9.51 -25.01 -9.17
N SER A 628 10.21 -25.40 -10.23
CA SER A 628 10.30 -26.79 -10.68
C SER A 628 11.76 -27.21 -10.87
N ASN A 629 12.05 -28.48 -10.57
CA ASN A 629 13.36 -29.09 -10.77
C ASN A 629 13.21 -30.24 -11.77
N PRO A 630 13.26 -29.98 -13.10
CA PRO A 630 13.09 -31.01 -14.11
C PRO A 630 14.15 -32.10 -13.96
N VAL A 631 13.74 -33.37 -13.97
CA VAL A 631 14.67 -34.51 -13.83
C VAL A 631 15.69 -34.58 -14.98
N THR A 632 15.36 -33.98 -16.13
CA THR A 632 16.18 -33.95 -17.34
C THR A 632 17.16 -32.78 -17.41
N SER A 633 17.24 -31.93 -16.37
CA SER A 633 18.08 -30.72 -16.37
C SER A 633 18.74 -30.52 -15.01
N ASP A 634 20.01 -30.09 -15.03
CA ASP A 634 20.69 -29.62 -13.82
C ASP A 634 20.21 -28.22 -13.38
N GLN A 635 19.44 -27.54 -14.25
CA GLN A 635 18.86 -26.22 -14.00
C GLN A 635 17.48 -26.34 -13.36
N SER A 636 17.25 -25.54 -12.32
CA SER A 636 15.93 -25.30 -11.75
C SER A 636 15.26 -24.12 -12.45
N ILE A 637 13.93 -24.17 -12.57
CA ILE A 637 13.11 -23.15 -13.23
C ILE A 637 12.23 -22.48 -12.18
N LEU A 638 12.26 -21.15 -12.12
CA LEU A 638 11.35 -20.33 -11.35
C LEU A 638 10.43 -19.59 -12.32
N ASN A 639 9.13 -19.83 -12.20
CA ASN A 639 8.08 -19.14 -12.95
C ASN A 639 7.35 -18.19 -11.99
N TYR A 640 7.35 -16.91 -12.33
CA TYR A 640 6.62 -15.86 -11.66
C TYR A 640 5.33 -15.55 -12.42
N LYS A 641 4.21 -15.43 -11.72
CA LYS A 641 2.93 -14.97 -12.27
C LYS A 641 2.40 -13.81 -11.45
N LEU A 642 2.02 -12.73 -12.11
CA LEU A 642 1.36 -11.58 -11.50
C LEU A 642 -0.16 -11.68 -11.71
N PHE A 643 -0.90 -11.52 -10.61
CA PHE A 643 -2.35 -11.35 -10.63
C PHE A 643 -2.67 -9.90 -10.30
N VAL A 644 -3.57 -9.29 -11.07
CA VAL A 644 -4.09 -7.94 -10.85
C VAL A 644 -5.61 -8.00 -10.88
N ASP A 645 -6.25 -7.50 -9.82
CA ASP A 645 -7.70 -7.50 -9.63
C ASP A 645 -8.35 -8.88 -9.92
N GLY A 646 -7.66 -9.95 -9.52
CA GLY A 646 -8.10 -11.35 -9.68
C GLY A 646 -7.74 -12.01 -11.01
N VAL A 647 -7.03 -11.33 -11.91
CA VAL A 647 -6.69 -11.84 -13.25
C VAL A 647 -5.18 -11.98 -13.42
N GLU A 648 -4.73 -13.14 -13.90
CA GLU A 648 -3.33 -13.33 -14.32
C GLU A 648 -3.01 -12.38 -15.48
N THR A 649 -2.13 -11.40 -15.24
CA THR A 649 -1.85 -10.30 -16.18
C THR A 649 -0.47 -10.42 -16.80
N TRP A 650 0.48 -11.07 -16.13
CA TRP A 650 1.84 -11.21 -16.62
C TRP A 650 2.54 -12.43 -16.03
N SER A 651 3.47 -13.04 -16.76
CA SER A 651 4.31 -14.14 -16.29
C SER A 651 5.75 -14.01 -16.78
N TYR A 652 6.70 -14.52 -16.01
CA TYR A 652 8.13 -14.47 -16.33
C TYR A 652 8.88 -15.68 -15.79
N MET A 653 9.86 -16.16 -16.54
CA MET A 653 10.59 -17.39 -16.21
C MET A 653 12.08 -17.11 -16.08
N ILE A 654 12.68 -17.63 -15.01
CA ILE A 654 14.12 -17.56 -14.73
C ILE A 654 14.65 -18.98 -14.54
N THR A 655 15.86 -19.25 -15.01
CA THR A 655 16.54 -20.54 -14.81
C THR A 655 17.81 -20.34 -13.99
N THR A 656 18.15 -21.30 -13.12
CA THR A 656 19.44 -21.27 -12.42
C THR A 656 20.59 -21.46 -13.39
N THR A 657 21.76 -20.93 -13.03
CA THR A 657 22.98 -21.09 -13.81
C THR A 657 23.54 -22.51 -13.71
N THR A 658 24.15 -22.99 -14.78
CA THR A 658 24.91 -24.25 -14.74
C THR A 658 26.24 -23.99 -13.99
N PRO A 659 26.65 -24.86 -13.05
CA PRO A 659 27.97 -24.75 -12.43
C PRO A 659 29.08 -24.76 -13.50
N PRO A 660 30.16 -23.99 -13.34
CA PRO A 660 31.30 -24.06 -14.25
C PRO A 660 31.88 -25.48 -14.23
N ASP A 661 32.10 -26.04 -15.42
CA ASP A 661 32.53 -27.41 -15.63
C ASP A 661 33.89 -27.66 -14.95
N LEU A 662 33.92 -28.44 -13.86
CA LEU A 662 35.15 -28.79 -13.12
C LEU A 662 36.08 -29.74 -13.92
N LYS A 663 35.89 -29.88 -15.23
CA LYS A 663 36.63 -30.80 -16.11
C LYS A 663 37.41 -30.13 -17.25
N GLY A 664 37.52 -28.81 -17.27
CA GLY A 664 38.37 -28.09 -18.23
C GLY A 664 39.75 -27.75 -17.67
N GLY A 665 40.60 -28.74 -17.41
CA GLY A 665 42.04 -28.50 -17.26
C GLY A 665 42.65 -28.26 -18.65
N GLY A 666 43.25 -27.09 -18.83
CA GLY A 666 44.01 -26.70 -20.03
C GLY A 666 44.86 -25.48 -19.76
#